data_AF-A0A9X4MF33-F1
#
_entry.id   AF-A0A9X4MF33-F1
#
_cell.length_a   1.000
_cell.length_b   1.000
_cell.length_c   1.000
_cell.angle_alpha   90.00
_cell.angle_beta   90.00
_cell.angle_gamma   90.00
#
_symmetry.space_group_name_H-M   'P 1'
#
loop_
_entity.id
_entity.type
_entity.pdbx_description
1 polymer ?
#
loop_
_entity_poly.entity_id
_entity_poly.type
_entity_poly.pdbx_seq_one_letter_code
_entity_poly.pdbx_strand_id
1 'polypeptide(L)'
;MTSLNNQYSSRKFSPTKSNNPCPICDDIKGKCRVASDNQDFVLCMTHPSDVSLADWKYLGETNGSYFAGKYVRKHPEADSDRQERRDRNLKLRIAQQKAKRDGLAKLPDAVQRDRLYQGYLHKLDLESLDKTDLVSRGLSDAEIKNLGAKSTNSGYILPIKNPDGKILGFQIRLRDANSGRYRWHKPFGISAQQQNGELPLAFHGDVQVNCQRVVLVEGTGVKPYLAAKRRDCVAIGASGGQFVASKETLQSYLDEIGAKPDVTRLEYAIDAGDTANPSVMRRHEKNLDFLAELDFAVDVLWWGQVAKTDNDIDELSIDATIQLLTVEQFFQIANYQPKPKFSPFQWLKDKIFPKDKAKGFANKVKRSLQSSLPQFEYESGKRLETWRDSLLTHKHVLDASATGTGKSYDAGRLRPDLFDGVERIIYISNDSRNVTTSTLQDWAILPARHNGLTHKSGKLRRAKSGESLDTQANCSRTGAIAALRDKAIADTKIICETCPLLNACRGSSGDGFGFKHKRAIAFNSKILRSHPMSLPSPAEFDYSKTLLVWEEVSESLTTMRQISVGREDVDRAIAVISRSSLVHKQQIIDVLNKLHGLLADKSYHGLDFHGIKSAIPEIIDTTLLADLLKPDLSILDTVDGIADSEFENVKGRDKRELARVNSLLKHATTLNSHEIEKKIDREVLKQWLVEFLDILTGAIAHGDLHIQYERLTVSLLDERLRDIAHRSVANLYLDATIDVTDLEMRLDAPVHRIKQAGELVIPPIFQVHNLGRLGLQRREEKMAKVEAIIAHLVNLDPTTRVIDFKKFAKSQDGFWFRDSRGSNDFKDAKTFVIVGTPCANIAMLRADYVAMTGLHPVDKDPAFAAFIDRHILATVMQCFGRKAGDRFNQGDVIYFLSDFDLGDISHTLIKSGDITPDAMSNLELLQLKVSQVINSVTDGGFD
;
A
#
# COMPACT_ATOMS: atom_id res chain seq x y z
N MET A 1 -23.24 -25.13 36.15
CA MET A 1 -24.48 -24.97 35.36
C MET A 1 -24.10 -24.70 33.92
N THR A 2 -24.54 -25.60 33.05
CA THR A 2 -24.23 -25.74 31.62
C THR A 2 -24.69 -24.54 30.79
N SER A 3 -23.75 -23.95 30.05
CA SER A 3 -24.01 -23.00 28.96
C SER A 3 -24.52 -23.77 27.74
N LEU A 4 -25.83 -23.70 27.51
CA LEU A 4 -26.49 -24.05 26.26
C LEU A 4 -26.81 -22.74 25.53
N ASN A 5 -26.09 -22.48 24.42
CA ASN A 5 -26.68 -22.16 23.11
C ASN A 5 -25.68 -21.42 22.20
N ASN A 6 -24.93 -22.20 21.42
CA ASN A 6 -24.64 -21.86 20.03
C ASN A 6 -25.06 -23.05 19.17
N GLN A 7 -26.37 -23.30 19.11
CA GLN A 7 -26.97 -24.21 18.15
C GLN A 7 -26.94 -23.55 16.77
N TYR A 8 -25.84 -23.75 16.03
CA TYR A 8 -25.93 -23.69 14.57
C TYR A 8 -26.89 -24.81 14.14
N SER A 9 -27.93 -24.45 13.38
CA SER A 9 -28.93 -25.36 12.80
C SER A 9 -28.31 -26.71 12.41
N SER A 10 -28.63 -27.75 13.17
CA SER A 10 -28.05 -29.10 13.07
C SER A 10 -28.51 -29.91 11.84
N ARG A 11 -29.16 -29.28 10.84
CA ARG A 11 -29.76 -29.99 9.71
C ARG A 11 -29.10 -29.75 8.34
N LYS A 12 -28.20 -28.77 8.18
CA LYS A 12 -27.63 -28.43 6.86
C LYS A 12 -26.22 -28.97 6.59
N PHE A 13 -25.49 -29.39 7.61
CA PHE A 13 -24.11 -29.86 7.49
C PHE A 13 -23.86 -31.10 8.33
N SER A 14 -23.41 -32.18 7.71
CA SER A 14 -23.02 -33.42 8.37
C SER A 14 -21.50 -33.50 8.55
N PRO A 15 -20.99 -33.91 9.72
CA PRO A 15 -19.59 -34.28 9.90
C PRO A 15 -19.19 -35.43 8.98
N THR A 16 -17.94 -35.44 8.56
CA THR A 16 -17.40 -36.57 7.78
C THR A 16 -17.26 -37.84 8.62
N LYS A 17 -17.41 -39.00 8.00
CA LYS A 17 -17.35 -40.31 8.67
C LYS A 17 -16.97 -41.39 7.67
N SER A 18 -16.73 -42.62 8.13
CA SER A 18 -16.28 -43.73 7.26
C SER A 18 -17.16 -43.95 6.02
N ASN A 19 -18.47 -43.73 6.11
CA ASN A 19 -19.41 -43.84 4.99
C ASN A 19 -19.74 -42.50 4.29
N ASN A 20 -19.06 -41.41 4.65
CA ASN A 20 -19.15 -40.09 4.00
C ASN A 20 -17.84 -39.29 4.21
N PRO A 21 -16.73 -39.67 3.53
CA PRO A 21 -15.44 -39.00 3.66
C PRO A 21 -15.48 -37.57 3.09
N CYS A 22 -14.55 -36.72 3.53
CA CYS A 22 -14.36 -35.39 2.93
C CYS A 22 -13.89 -35.53 1.48
N PRO A 23 -14.61 -35.04 0.46
CA PRO A 23 -14.17 -35.17 -0.94
C PRO A 23 -12.99 -34.24 -1.32
N ILE A 24 -12.46 -33.46 -0.36
CA ILE A 24 -11.32 -32.55 -0.54
C ILE A 24 -10.02 -33.12 0.08
N CYS A 25 -10.12 -33.84 1.21
CA CYS A 25 -8.96 -34.31 1.97
C CYS A 25 -9.08 -35.74 2.50
N ASP A 26 -10.16 -36.44 2.14
CA ASP A 26 -10.50 -37.80 2.57
C ASP A 26 -10.63 -38.01 4.09
N ASP A 27 -10.77 -36.94 4.87
CA ASP A 27 -10.99 -37.07 6.32
C ASP A 27 -12.30 -37.81 6.62
N ILE A 28 -12.18 -38.90 7.39
CA ILE A 28 -13.29 -39.72 7.90
C ILE A 28 -13.49 -39.57 9.42
N LYS A 29 -12.72 -38.69 10.08
CA LYS A 29 -12.71 -38.55 11.55
C LYS A 29 -13.69 -37.50 12.08
N GLY A 30 -14.56 -36.95 11.22
CA GLY A 30 -15.58 -35.97 11.61
C GLY A 30 -15.06 -34.58 11.83
N LYS A 31 -13.88 -34.24 11.30
CA LYS A 31 -13.31 -32.90 11.43
C LYS A 31 -13.85 -31.96 10.38
N CYS A 32 -14.07 -32.43 9.15
CA CYS A 32 -14.67 -31.65 8.07
C CYS A 32 -16.22 -31.65 8.13
N ARG A 33 -16.87 -30.76 7.39
CA ARG A 33 -18.34 -30.70 7.28
C ARG A 33 -18.76 -30.68 5.82
N VAL A 34 -19.73 -31.52 5.46
CA VAL A 34 -20.29 -31.61 4.10
C VAL A 34 -21.76 -31.22 4.14
N ALA A 35 -22.20 -30.40 3.19
CA ALA A 35 -23.60 -29.99 3.10
C ALA A 35 -24.50 -31.20 2.87
N SER A 36 -25.52 -31.34 3.72
CA SER A 36 -26.37 -32.54 3.82
C SER A 36 -27.22 -32.81 2.58
N ASP A 37 -27.51 -31.76 1.80
CA ASP A 37 -28.57 -31.80 0.79
C ASP A 37 -28.05 -31.97 -0.65
N ASN A 38 -26.75 -31.73 -0.93
CA ASN A 38 -26.24 -31.89 -2.30
C ASN A 38 -24.74 -32.24 -2.45
N GLN A 39 -23.99 -32.44 -1.37
CA GLN A 39 -22.51 -32.62 -1.36
C GLN A 39 -21.67 -31.56 -2.09
N ASP A 40 -22.28 -30.63 -2.83
CA ASP A 40 -21.64 -29.60 -3.65
C ASP A 40 -20.93 -28.53 -2.83
N PHE A 41 -21.05 -28.52 -1.52
CA PHE A 41 -20.39 -27.55 -0.65
C PHE A 41 -19.77 -28.22 0.57
N VAL A 42 -18.47 -27.98 0.75
CA VAL A 42 -17.63 -28.69 1.73
C VAL A 42 -16.79 -27.68 2.50
N LEU A 43 -16.76 -27.85 3.82
CA LEU A 43 -15.86 -27.17 4.74
C LEU A 43 -14.73 -28.12 5.13
N CYS A 44 -13.56 -27.93 4.52
CA CYS A 44 -12.39 -28.76 4.73
C CYS A 44 -11.45 -28.13 5.76
N MET A 45 -11.26 -28.77 6.92
CA MET A 45 -10.31 -28.29 7.94
C MET A 45 -8.85 -28.64 7.62
N THR A 46 -8.61 -29.69 6.83
CA THR A 46 -7.24 -30.09 6.46
C THR A 46 -6.62 -29.14 5.45
N HIS A 47 -7.44 -28.62 4.53
CA HIS A 47 -7.02 -27.66 3.51
C HIS A 47 -7.82 -26.37 3.66
N PRO A 48 -7.48 -25.54 4.66
CA PRO A 48 -8.18 -24.29 4.90
C PRO A 48 -7.99 -23.27 3.78
N SER A 49 -6.87 -23.34 3.05
CA SER A 49 -6.51 -22.49 1.90
C SER A 49 -6.67 -23.20 0.56
N ASP A 50 -6.79 -22.45 -0.54
CA ASP A 50 -7.03 -22.98 -1.89
C ASP A 50 -5.98 -24.03 -2.34
N VAL A 51 -6.44 -25.25 -2.62
CA VAL A 51 -5.61 -26.34 -3.16
C VAL A 51 -5.79 -26.56 -4.67
N SER A 52 -6.53 -25.68 -5.37
CA SER A 52 -6.67 -25.69 -6.84
C SER A 52 -7.15 -27.01 -7.45
N LEU A 53 -8.14 -27.66 -6.82
CA LEU A 53 -8.73 -28.89 -7.33
C LEU A 53 -9.57 -28.65 -8.61
N ALA A 54 -9.50 -29.59 -9.55
CA ALA A 54 -10.13 -29.44 -10.87
C ALA A 54 -11.66 -29.25 -10.77
N ASP A 55 -12.35 -30.10 -10.02
CA ASP A 55 -13.81 -30.12 -9.92
C ASP A 55 -14.39 -29.22 -8.82
N TRP A 56 -13.53 -28.52 -8.07
CA TRP A 56 -13.92 -27.71 -6.92
C TRP A 56 -13.38 -26.30 -7.02
N LYS A 57 -14.21 -25.31 -6.69
CA LYS A 57 -13.87 -23.91 -6.61
C LYS A 57 -13.76 -23.52 -5.14
N TYR A 58 -12.61 -22.99 -4.75
CA TYR A 58 -12.39 -22.44 -3.44
C TYR A 58 -13.04 -21.05 -3.31
N LEU A 59 -13.72 -20.81 -2.19
CA LEU A 59 -14.50 -19.59 -1.92
C LEU A 59 -13.96 -18.79 -0.72
N GLY A 60 -12.78 -19.16 -0.21
CA GLY A 60 -12.14 -18.54 0.94
C GLY A 60 -12.34 -19.31 2.24
N GLU A 61 -11.89 -18.70 3.33
CA GLU A 61 -11.89 -19.30 4.66
C GLU A 61 -13.18 -18.98 5.43
N THR A 62 -13.47 -19.78 6.44
CA THR A 62 -14.55 -19.50 7.40
C THR A 62 -14.07 -18.49 8.44
N ASN A 63 -14.96 -17.58 8.86
CA ASN A 63 -14.67 -16.57 9.88
C ASN A 63 -15.22 -17.05 11.24
N GLY A 64 -14.40 -17.06 12.29
CA GLY A 64 -14.78 -17.49 13.64
C GLY A 64 -13.91 -18.63 14.17
N SER A 65 -14.35 -19.31 15.23
CA SER A 65 -13.57 -20.33 15.95
C SER A 65 -13.41 -21.68 15.22
N TYR A 66 -14.10 -21.88 14.10
CA TYR A 66 -14.03 -23.10 13.29
C TYR A 66 -13.32 -22.78 11.97
N PHE A 67 -12.03 -23.10 11.88
CA PHE A 67 -11.14 -22.73 10.78
C PHE A 67 -11.12 -23.82 9.70
N ALA A 68 -11.88 -23.59 8.63
CA ALA A 68 -12.03 -24.50 7.49
C ALA A 68 -12.08 -23.73 6.17
N GLY A 69 -11.58 -24.35 5.10
CA GLY A 69 -11.65 -23.85 3.73
C GLY A 69 -12.99 -24.17 3.11
N LYS A 70 -13.62 -23.20 2.45
CA LYS A 70 -14.93 -23.33 1.80
C LYS A 70 -14.74 -23.73 0.34
N TYR A 71 -15.22 -24.91 -0.03
CA TYR A 71 -15.16 -25.41 -1.40
C TYR A 71 -16.56 -25.64 -1.95
N VAL A 72 -16.81 -25.21 -3.18
CA VAL A 72 -18.04 -25.49 -3.93
C VAL A 72 -17.72 -26.28 -5.19
N ARG A 73 -18.54 -27.26 -5.57
CA ARG A 73 -18.35 -28.04 -6.80
C ARG A 73 -18.60 -27.14 -8.03
N LYS A 74 -17.74 -27.25 -9.04
CA LYS A 74 -17.88 -26.50 -10.30
C LYS A 74 -18.92 -27.21 -11.18
N HIS A 75 -20.06 -26.57 -11.41
CA HIS A 75 -21.03 -27.01 -12.43
C HIS A 75 -20.95 -26.07 -13.65
N PRO A 76 -21.02 -26.59 -14.89
CA PRO A 76 -21.26 -25.75 -16.06
C PRO A 76 -22.72 -25.25 -16.01
N GLU A 77 -22.94 -24.04 -15.46
CA GLU A 77 -24.28 -23.40 -15.44
C GLU A 77 -24.71 -23.06 -16.88
N ALA A 78 -25.85 -23.59 -17.32
CA ALA A 78 -26.51 -23.17 -18.56
C ALA A 78 -27.14 -21.78 -18.39
N ASP A 79 -27.33 -21.04 -19.50
CA ASP A 79 -27.84 -19.65 -19.45
C ASP A 79 -29.22 -19.51 -18.78
N SER A 80 -30.04 -20.56 -18.73
CA SER A 80 -31.31 -20.57 -17.99
C SER A 80 -31.14 -20.39 -16.49
N ASP A 81 -30.13 -21.04 -15.90
CA ASP A 81 -29.87 -21.01 -14.46
C ASP A 81 -29.38 -19.61 -14.02
N ARG A 82 -28.65 -18.94 -14.92
CA ARG A 82 -28.21 -17.56 -14.74
C ARG A 82 -29.39 -16.58 -14.75
N GLN A 83 -30.39 -16.81 -15.60
CA GLN A 83 -31.63 -16.03 -15.66
C GLN A 83 -32.43 -16.20 -14.36
N GLU A 84 -32.66 -17.44 -13.91
CA GLU A 84 -33.39 -17.72 -12.68
C GLU A 84 -32.74 -17.11 -11.43
N ARG A 85 -31.41 -17.11 -11.35
CA ARG A 85 -30.68 -16.48 -10.24
C ARG A 85 -30.87 -14.96 -10.22
N ARG A 86 -30.92 -14.31 -11.38
CA ARG A 86 -31.20 -12.85 -11.48
C ARG A 86 -32.60 -12.54 -10.97
N ASP A 87 -33.58 -13.33 -11.38
CA ASP A 87 -34.97 -13.18 -10.93
C ASP A 87 -35.12 -13.45 -9.43
N ARG A 88 -34.39 -14.44 -8.90
CA ARG A 88 -34.37 -14.75 -7.46
C ARG A 88 -33.76 -13.60 -6.65
N ASN A 89 -32.68 -12.98 -7.14
CA ASN A 89 -32.05 -11.82 -6.50
C ASN A 89 -32.93 -10.57 -6.56
N LEU A 90 -33.66 -10.36 -7.66
CA LEU A 90 -34.64 -9.27 -7.77
C LEU A 90 -35.78 -9.47 -6.78
N LYS A 91 -36.33 -10.69 -6.69
CA LYS A 91 -37.36 -11.05 -5.69
C LYS A 91 -36.87 -10.84 -4.26
N LEU A 92 -35.60 -11.16 -3.95
CA LEU A 92 -35.01 -10.92 -2.63
C LEU A 92 -34.90 -9.42 -2.29
N ARG A 93 -34.53 -8.56 -3.24
CA ARG A 93 -34.49 -7.10 -3.01
C ARG A 93 -35.88 -6.52 -2.77
N ILE A 94 -36.86 -6.97 -3.55
CA ILE A 94 -38.27 -6.59 -3.34
C ILE A 94 -38.75 -7.07 -1.98
N ALA A 95 -38.42 -8.30 -1.58
CA ALA A 95 -38.74 -8.83 -0.26
C ALA A 95 -38.07 -8.06 0.88
N GLN A 96 -36.82 -7.62 0.73
CA GLN A 96 -36.12 -6.79 1.72
C GLN A 96 -36.75 -5.40 1.86
N GLN A 97 -37.11 -4.75 0.74
CA GLN A 97 -37.81 -3.47 0.77
C GLN A 97 -39.19 -3.60 1.40
N LYS A 98 -39.93 -4.66 1.05
CA LYS A 98 -41.22 -5.00 1.67
C LYS A 98 -41.07 -5.25 3.16
N ALA A 99 -40.09 -6.05 3.59
CA ALA A 99 -39.82 -6.31 5.01
C ALA A 99 -39.44 -5.04 5.78
N LYS A 100 -38.68 -4.11 5.18
CA LYS A 100 -38.36 -2.82 5.80
C LYS A 100 -39.61 -1.96 5.96
N ARG A 101 -40.47 -1.88 4.92
CA ARG A 101 -41.75 -1.16 4.97
C ARG A 101 -42.72 -1.78 5.98
N ASP A 102 -42.84 -3.11 5.99
CA ASP A 102 -43.65 -3.85 6.97
C ASP A 102 -43.10 -3.66 8.40
N GLY A 103 -41.78 -3.51 8.57
CA GLY A 103 -41.15 -3.19 9.84
C GLY A 103 -41.46 -1.78 10.34
N LEU A 104 -41.50 -0.78 9.44
CA LEU A 104 -41.89 0.58 9.77
C LEU A 104 -43.40 0.68 10.09
N ALA A 105 -44.25 -0.04 9.35
CA ALA A 105 -45.69 -0.10 9.61
C ALA A 105 -46.05 -0.72 10.98
N LYS A 106 -45.17 -1.56 11.55
CA LYS A 106 -45.31 -2.12 12.89
C LYS A 106 -44.93 -1.17 14.02
N LEU A 107 -44.34 -0.01 13.70
CA LEU A 107 -44.03 0.99 14.72
C LEU A 107 -45.33 1.57 15.28
N PRO A 108 -45.36 1.96 16.57
CA PRO A 108 -46.55 2.55 17.16
C PRO A 108 -46.91 3.87 16.46
N ASP A 109 -48.21 4.08 16.23
CA ASP A 109 -48.76 5.33 15.70
C ASP A 109 -48.64 6.48 16.73
N ALA A 110 -49.03 7.70 16.34
CA ALA A 110 -48.94 8.89 17.19
C ALA A 110 -49.70 8.77 18.53
N VAL A 111 -50.87 8.13 18.54
CA VAL A 111 -51.70 7.98 19.74
C VAL A 111 -51.09 6.94 20.68
N GLN A 112 -50.60 5.82 20.12
CA GLN A 112 -49.92 4.78 20.87
C GLN A 112 -48.61 5.29 21.47
N ARG A 113 -47.83 6.08 20.71
CA ARG A 113 -46.61 6.72 21.21
C ARG A 113 -46.90 7.65 22.37
N ASP A 114 -47.89 8.53 22.23
CA ASP A 114 -48.25 9.47 23.30
C ASP A 114 -48.60 8.72 24.58
N ARG A 115 -49.46 7.70 24.51
CA ARG A 115 -49.85 6.90 25.69
C ARG A 115 -48.64 6.25 26.39
N LEU A 116 -47.72 5.67 25.63
CA LEU A 116 -46.50 5.04 26.16
C LEU A 116 -45.55 6.06 26.79
N TYR A 117 -45.39 7.20 26.13
CA TYR A 117 -44.43 8.23 26.51
C TYR A 117 -44.92 9.09 27.68
N GLN A 118 -46.22 9.38 27.78
CA GLN A 118 -46.83 9.96 28.97
C GLN A 118 -46.59 9.07 30.19
N GLY A 119 -46.85 7.76 30.06
CA GLY A 119 -46.58 6.78 31.12
C GLY A 119 -45.10 6.67 31.51
N TYR A 120 -44.18 6.93 30.58
CA TYR A 120 -42.75 7.01 30.85
C TYR A 120 -42.38 8.29 31.61
N LEU A 121 -42.89 9.46 31.18
CA LEU A 121 -42.63 10.75 31.83
C LEU A 121 -43.16 10.83 33.26
N HIS A 122 -44.30 10.19 33.55
CA HIS A 122 -44.86 10.14 34.91
C HIS A 122 -43.94 9.45 35.94
N LYS A 123 -43.00 8.62 35.48
CA LYS A 123 -42.05 7.89 36.35
C LYS A 123 -40.75 8.65 36.60
N LEU A 124 -40.56 9.80 35.94
CA LEU A 124 -39.36 10.58 36.02
C LEU A 124 -39.65 11.89 36.75
N ASP A 125 -38.66 12.38 37.46
CA ASP A 125 -38.64 13.70 38.08
C ASP A 125 -37.61 14.59 37.40
N LEU A 126 -37.64 15.89 37.68
CA LEU A 126 -36.65 16.85 37.19
C LEU A 126 -35.70 17.20 38.33
N GLU A 127 -34.43 16.84 38.18
CA GLU A 127 -33.37 17.13 39.14
C GLU A 127 -33.06 18.64 39.17
N SER A 128 -32.62 19.15 40.33
CA SER A 128 -32.32 20.56 40.53
C SER A 128 -31.22 21.08 39.62
N LEU A 129 -30.23 20.24 39.29
CA LEU A 129 -29.15 20.57 38.37
C LEU A 129 -29.67 20.85 36.96
N ASP A 130 -30.50 19.95 36.42
CA ASP A 130 -31.07 20.10 35.07
C ASP A 130 -32.09 21.25 35.02
N LYS A 131 -32.85 21.46 36.12
CA LYS A 131 -33.71 22.64 36.27
C LYS A 131 -32.91 23.93 36.18
N THR A 132 -31.72 23.98 36.79
CA THR A 132 -30.84 25.16 36.76
C THR A 132 -30.33 25.45 35.34
N ASP A 133 -29.96 24.43 34.54
CA ASP A 133 -29.59 24.61 33.12
C ASP A 133 -30.77 25.10 32.27
N LEU A 134 -31.99 24.67 32.56
CA LEU A 134 -33.18 25.17 31.87
C LEU A 134 -33.52 26.62 32.23
N VAL A 135 -33.35 27.00 33.50
CA VAL A 135 -33.53 28.39 33.96
C VAL A 135 -32.47 29.31 33.37
N SER A 136 -31.21 28.88 33.30
CA SER A 136 -30.13 29.68 32.69
C SER A 136 -30.35 29.93 31.19
N ARG A 137 -31.15 29.09 30.54
CA ARG A 137 -31.61 29.23 29.15
C ARG A 137 -32.82 30.15 28.98
N GLY A 138 -33.24 30.85 30.03
CA GLY A 138 -34.32 31.83 29.97
C GLY A 138 -35.73 31.26 30.14
N LEU A 139 -35.87 30.04 30.66
CA LEU A 139 -37.18 29.45 30.97
C LEU A 139 -37.58 29.69 32.43
N SER A 140 -38.84 30.05 32.66
CA SER A 140 -39.44 30.07 33.99
C SER A 140 -39.88 28.67 34.46
N ASP A 141 -40.09 28.51 35.77
CA ASP A 141 -40.56 27.26 36.37
C ASP A 141 -41.87 26.74 35.76
N ALA A 142 -42.79 27.64 35.42
CA ALA A 142 -44.05 27.30 34.77
C ALA A 142 -43.81 26.76 33.34
N GLU A 143 -42.89 27.36 32.59
CA GLU A 143 -42.56 26.96 31.22
C GLU A 143 -41.83 25.62 31.19
N ILE A 144 -40.90 25.40 32.13
CA ILE A 144 -40.22 24.11 32.30
C ILE A 144 -41.24 22.99 32.55
N LYS A 145 -42.25 23.26 33.39
CA LYS A 145 -43.34 22.33 33.66
C LYS A 145 -44.18 22.07 32.40
N ASN A 146 -44.53 23.11 31.63
CA ASN A 146 -45.31 23.00 30.40
C ASN A 146 -44.57 22.24 29.29
N LEU A 147 -43.26 22.45 29.18
CA LEU A 147 -42.38 21.70 28.28
C LEU A 147 -42.26 20.23 28.66
N GLY A 148 -42.60 19.85 29.90
CA GLY A 148 -42.56 18.46 30.34
C GLY A 148 -41.14 17.90 30.46
N ALA A 149 -40.16 18.75 30.76
CA ALA A 149 -38.76 18.34 30.91
C ALA A 149 -38.58 17.38 32.09
N LYS A 150 -37.83 16.29 31.90
CA LYS A 150 -37.56 15.27 32.91
C LYS A 150 -36.10 14.83 32.89
N SER A 151 -35.55 14.48 34.05
CA SER A 151 -34.18 14.00 34.19
C SER A 151 -34.06 12.49 33.96
N THR A 152 -32.91 12.07 33.46
CA THR A 152 -32.47 10.69 33.32
C THR A 152 -31.03 10.58 33.80
N ASN A 153 -30.50 9.36 33.94
CA ASN A 153 -29.13 9.15 34.44
C ASN A 153 -28.04 9.89 33.64
N SER A 154 -28.27 10.17 32.36
CA SER A 154 -27.27 10.79 31.47
C SER A 154 -27.50 12.30 31.22
N GLY A 155 -28.62 12.85 31.68
CA GLY A 155 -29.06 14.22 31.42
C GLY A 155 -30.58 14.34 31.32
N TYR A 156 -31.10 15.44 30.79
CA TYR A 156 -32.54 15.65 30.73
C TYR A 156 -33.12 15.48 29.32
N ILE A 157 -34.38 15.04 29.26
CA ILE A 157 -35.14 14.83 28.04
C ILE A 157 -36.21 15.91 27.88
N LEU A 158 -36.50 16.25 26.62
CA LEU A 158 -37.64 17.06 26.24
C LEU A 158 -38.59 16.24 25.35
N PRO A 159 -39.91 16.17 25.67
CA PRO A 159 -40.90 15.54 24.81
C PRO A 159 -41.08 16.34 23.52
N ILE A 160 -41.04 15.64 22.39
CA ILE A 160 -41.31 16.19 21.07
C ILE A 160 -42.78 15.94 20.74
N LYS A 161 -43.56 17.01 20.64
CA LYS A 161 -45.01 16.96 20.38
C LYS A 161 -45.32 17.32 18.92
N ASN A 162 -46.41 16.78 18.40
CA ASN A 162 -47.02 17.22 17.14
C ASN A 162 -48.05 18.36 17.38
N PRO A 163 -48.70 18.92 16.34
CA PRO A 163 -49.72 19.95 16.49
C PRO A 163 -50.91 19.55 17.39
N ASP A 164 -51.29 18.28 17.41
CA ASP A 164 -52.32 17.74 18.32
C ASP A 164 -51.85 17.65 19.80
N GLY A 165 -50.59 17.96 20.10
CA GLY A 165 -50.00 17.83 21.44
C GLY A 165 -49.57 16.41 21.84
N LYS A 166 -49.63 15.44 20.91
CA LYS A 166 -49.23 14.03 21.14
C LYS A 166 -47.70 13.91 21.13
N ILE A 167 -47.14 13.19 22.10
CA ILE A 167 -45.68 12.97 22.19
C ILE A 167 -45.25 11.89 21.19
N LEU A 168 -44.41 12.28 20.23
CA LEU A 168 -43.88 11.39 19.17
C LEU A 168 -42.47 10.85 19.45
N GLY A 169 -41.73 11.47 20.37
CA GLY A 169 -40.38 11.05 20.72
C GLY A 169 -39.73 11.94 21.77
N PHE A 170 -38.46 11.63 22.06
CA PHE A 170 -37.65 12.36 23.02
C PHE A 170 -36.26 12.64 22.46
N GLN A 171 -35.76 13.85 22.69
CA GLN A 171 -34.34 14.14 22.55
C GLN A 171 -33.74 14.35 23.95
N ILE A 172 -32.64 13.67 24.23
CA ILE A 172 -31.85 13.86 25.45
C ILE A 172 -30.75 14.88 25.20
N ARG A 173 -30.58 15.82 26.13
CA ARG A 173 -29.38 16.64 26.27
C ARG A 173 -28.48 16.01 27.32
N LEU A 174 -27.26 15.66 26.92
CA LEU A 174 -26.31 14.98 27.79
C LEU A 174 -25.60 15.99 28.71
N ARG A 175 -25.33 15.58 29.95
CA ARG A 175 -24.50 16.37 30.90
C ARG A 175 -23.03 16.37 30.51
N ASP A 176 -22.54 15.26 29.93
CA ASP A 176 -21.19 15.15 29.35
C ASP A 176 -21.22 15.39 27.84
N ALA A 177 -20.57 16.46 27.38
CA ALA A 177 -20.60 16.94 26.00
C ALA A 177 -19.50 16.36 25.10
N ASN A 178 -18.58 15.54 25.62
CA ASN A 178 -17.39 15.05 24.88
C ASN A 178 -17.72 14.22 23.63
N SER A 179 -18.92 13.64 23.54
CA SER A 179 -19.36 12.79 22.42
C SER A 179 -20.63 13.31 21.70
N GLY A 180 -20.84 14.63 21.78
CA GLY A 180 -21.98 15.34 21.18
C GLY A 180 -23.08 15.66 22.20
N ARG A 181 -23.70 16.84 22.09
CA ARG A 181 -24.60 17.41 23.10
C ARG A 181 -26.02 16.80 23.12
N TYR A 182 -26.54 16.34 21.97
CA TYR A 182 -27.93 15.87 21.83
C TYR A 182 -28.02 14.49 21.17
N ARG A 183 -28.93 13.63 21.65
CA ARG A 183 -29.21 12.29 21.07
C ARG A 183 -30.70 11.94 21.12
N TRP A 184 -31.13 11.04 20.26
CA TRP A 184 -32.48 10.45 20.35
C TRP A 184 -32.57 9.49 21.53
N HIS A 185 -33.48 9.76 22.46
CA HIS A 185 -33.76 8.88 23.59
C HIS A 185 -34.84 7.87 23.19
N LYS A 186 -34.54 6.59 23.32
CA LYS A 186 -35.37 5.48 22.81
C LYS A 186 -35.86 4.61 23.98
N PRO A 187 -36.78 5.11 24.82
CA PRO A 187 -37.34 4.27 25.86
C PRO A 187 -38.04 3.07 25.22
N PHE A 188 -37.95 1.91 25.88
CA PHE A 188 -38.54 0.64 25.39
C PHE A 188 -37.95 0.08 24.08
N GLY A 189 -36.82 0.62 23.60
CA GLY A 189 -36.17 0.16 22.36
C GLY A 189 -36.93 0.54 21.08
N ILE A 190 -37.92 1.43 21.17
CA ILE A 190 -38.72 1.90 20.04
C ILE A 190 -37.87 2.85 19.19
N SER A 191 -37.92 2.70 17.86
CA SER A 191 -37.21 3.61 16.95
C SER A 191 -37.76 5.03 17.05
N ALA A 192 -36.87 6.03 16.94
CA ALA A 192 -37.29 7.43 16.87
C ALA A 192 -38.12 7.71 15.60
N GLN A 193 -37.79 7.02 14.49
CA GLN A 193 -38.50 7.15 13.21
C GLN A 193 -39.99 6.78 13.36
N GLN A 194 -40.85 7.48 12.63
CA GLN A 194 -42.28 7.23 12.57
C GLN A 194 -42.61 6.12 11.54
N GLN A 195 -43.89 5.79 11.36
CA GLN A 195 -44.34 4.77 10.41
C GLN A 195 -44.01 5.13 8.94
N ASN A 196 -43.93 6.41 8.61
CA ASN A 196 -43.45 6.89 7.30
C ASN A 196 -41.91 6.81 7.14
N GLY A 197 -41.17 6.44 8.21
CA GLY A 197 -39.71 6.34 8.20
C GLY A 197 -38.98 7.66 8.49
N GLU A 198 -39.70 8.77 8.64
CA GLU A 198 -39.16 10.09 8.94
C GLU A 198 -38.98 10.29 10.45
N LEU A 199 -38.17 11.28 10.84
CA LEU A 199 -38.00 11.64 12.26
C LEU A 199 -39.09 12.65 12.68
N PRO A 200 -39.53 12.64 13.95
CA PRO A 200 -40.45 13.64 14.46
C PRO A 200 -39.86 15.06 14.41
N LEU A 201 -40.70 16.04 14.09
CA LEU A 201 -40.41 17.46 14.21
C LEU A 201 -41.00 18.00 15.51
N ALA A 202 -40.30 18.93 16.17
CA ALA A 202 -40.79 19.59 17.37
C ALA A 202 -41.76 20.71 17.01
N PHE A 203 -42.93 20.70 17.62
CA PHE A 203 -43.97 21.71 17.44
C PHE A 203 -44.16 22.52 18.72
N HIS A 204 -44.12 23.86 18.61
CA HIS A 204 -44.36 24.77 19.72
C HIS A 204 -45.15 26.00 19.28
N GLY A 205 -45.89 26.61 20.21
CA GLY A 205 -46.75 27.78 19.97
C GLY A 205 -48.22 27.42 19.79
N ASP A 206 -49.09 28.41 19.92
CA ASP A 206 -50.53 28.25 19.77
C ASP A 206 -50.95 28.41 18.30
N VAL A 207 -51.85 27.55 17.83
CA VAL A 207 -52.38 27.61 16.46
C VAL A 207 -53.29 28.84 16.32
N GLN A 208 -52.90 29.79 15.47
CA GLN A 208 -53.64 31.01 15.21
C GLN A 208 -54.62 30.83 14.04
N VAL A 209 -55.82 31.43 14.13
CA VAL A 209 -56.95 31.27 13.18
C VAL A 209 -56.56 31.53 11.70
N ASN A 210 -55.62 32.45 11.45
CA ASN A 210 -55.19 32.82 10.09
C ASN A 210 -53.74 32.42 9.75
N CYS A 211 -53.07 31.65 10.63
CA CYS A 211 -51.67 31.20 10.52
C CYS A 211 -50.79 32.03 9.58
N GLN A 212 -50.56 33.31 9.89
CA GLN A 212 -49.88 34.21 8.96
C GLN A 212 -48.39 33.91 8.83
N ARG A 213 -47.79 33.34 9.88
CA ARG A 213 -46.35 33.10 9.96
C ARG A 213 -46.04 31.81 10.72
N VAL A 214 -45.03 31.09 10.25
CA VAL A 214 -44.49 29.89 10.90
C VAL A 214 -42.97 29.97 10.90
N VAL A 215 -42.35 29.76 12.04
CA VAL A 215 -40.89 29.85 12.18
C VAL A 215 -40.27 28.45 12.15
N LEU A 216 -39.27 28.25 11.29
CA LEU A 216 -38.55 26.98 11.15
C LEU A 216 -37.16 27.12 11.77
N VAL A 217 -36.80 26.23 12.70
CA VAL A 217 -35.57 26.38 13.50
C VAL A 217 -34.75 25.08 13.55
N GLU A 218 -33.43 25.19 13.63
CA GLU A 218 -32.55 24.05 13.93
C GLU A 218 -32.70 23.60 15.39
N GLY A 219 -32.85 22.29 15.59
CA GLY A 219 -32.99 21.65 16.89
C GLY A 219 -34.44 21.27 17.23
N THR A 220 -34.60 20.33 18.14
CA THR A 220 -35.91 19.85 18.65
C THR A 220 -36.06 20.09 20.16
N GLY A 221 -35.15 20.87 20.74
CA GLY A 221 -35.09 21.13 22.18
C GLY A 221 -35.78 22.44 22.57
N VAL A 222 -35.17 23.21 23.47
CA VAL A 222 -35.73 24.48 23.98
C VAL A 222 -35.81 25.58 22.90
N LYS A 223 -34.89 25.54 21.92
CA LYS A 223 -34.72 26.60 20.92
C LYS A 223 -36.01 26.89 20.12
N PRO A 224 -36.70 25.90 19.51
CA PRO A 224 -38.01 26.12 18.87
C PRO A 224 -39.07 26.76 19.78
N TYR A 225 -39.13 26.38 21.07
CA TYR A 225 -40.08 26.98 22.02
C TYR A 225 -39.82 28.47 22.24
N LEU A 226 -38.56 28.85 22.45
CA LEU A 226 -38.18 30.26 22.62
C LEU A 226 -38.35 31.06 21.33
N ALA A 227 -38.13 30.44 20.17
CA ALA A 227 -38.41 31.06 18.88
C ALA A 227 -39.91 31.34 18.69
N ALA A 228 -40.79 30.40 19.02
CA ALA A 228 -42.24 30.58 18.99
C ALA A 228 -42.68 31.77 19.85
N LYS A 229 -42.20 31.83 21.09
CA LYS A 229 -42.49 32.93 22.03
C LYS A 229 -41.99 34.28 21.51
N ARG A 230 -40.78 34.33 20.95
CA ARG A 230 -40.18 35.58 20.46
C ARG A 230 -40.86 36.12 19.22
N ARG A 231 -41.33 35.24 18.33
CA ARG A 231 -41.98 35.62 17.07
C ARG A 231 -43.50 35.73 17.19
N ASP A 232 -44.06 35.33 18.33
CA ASP A 232 -45.49 35.28 18.61
C ASP A 232 -46.25 34.48 17.54
N CYS A 233 -45.72 33.30 17.21
CA CYS A 233 -46.27 32.40 16.21
C CYS A 233 -45.86 30.96 16.46
N VAL A 234 -46.36 30.04 15.62
CA VAL A 234 -45.96 28.63 15.64
C VAL A 234 -44.49 28.49 15.24
N ALA A 235 -43.75 27.62 15.91
CA ALA A 235 -42.41 27.22 15.53
C ALA A 235 -42.28 25.70 15.35
N ILE A 236 -41.58 25.29 14.28
CA ILE A 236 -41.28 23.90 13.95
C ILE A 236 -39.77 23.68 13.98
N GLY A 237 -39.32 22.75 14.80
CA GLY A 237 -37.91 22.41 15.00
C GLY A 237 -37.51 21.09 14.36
N ALA A 238 -36.36 21.05 13.67
CA ALA A 238 -35.79 19.84 13.09
C ALA A 238 -34.43 19.48 13.68
N SER A 239 -34.21 18.20 14.03
CA SER A 239 -32.92 17.74 14.56
C SER A 239 -31.80 17.97 13.55
N GLY A 240 -30.80 18.78 13.92
CA GLY A 240 -29.70 19.16 13.02
C GLY A 240 -30.16 19.94 11.78
N GLY A 241 -31.31 20.62 11.84
CA GLY A 241 -31.85 21.45 10.77
C GLY A 241 -32.29 20.67 9.51
N GLN A 242 -32.52 19.36 9.60
CA GLN A 242 -32.77 18.48 8.44
C GLN A 242 -34.25 18.40 8.04
N PHE A 243 -34.87 19.49 7.58
CA PHE A 243 -36.28 19.50 7.15
C PHE A 243 -36.53 18.63 5.91
N VAL A 244 -35.58 18.58 4.96
CA VAL A 244 -35.64 17.72 3.76
C VAL A 244 -35.71 16.22 4.09
N ALA A 245 -35.25 15.81 5.27
CA ALA A 245 -35.32 14.41 5.70
C ALA A 245 -36.68 14.05 6.33
N SER A 246 -37.60 15.01 6.48
CA SER A 246 -38.92 14.82 7.09
C SER A 246 -39.98 15.64 6.35
N LYS A 247 -40.06 15.41 5.03
CA LYS A 247 -40.91 16.19 4.10
C LYS A 247 -42.38 15.94 4.35
N GLU A 248 -42.77 14.67 4.46
CA GLU A 248 -44.17 14.28 4.66
C GLU A 248 -44.67 14.78 6.02
N THR A 249 -43.82 14.71 7.05
CA THR A 249 -44.12 15.19 8.40
C THR A 249 -44.26 16.72 8.43
N LEU A 250 -43.36 17.46 7.78
CA LEU A 250 -43.46 18.92 7.72
C LEU A 250 -44.74 19.36 6.99
N GLN A 251 -45.05 18.73 5.86
CA GLN A 251 -46.25 19.04 5.10
C GLN A 251 -47.52 18.74 5.93
N SER A 252 -47.59 17.58 6.58
CA SER A 252 -48.70 17.24 7.51
C SER A 252 -48.86 18.28 8.61
N TYR A 253 -47.77 18.76 9.21
CA TYR A 253 -47.84 19.77 10.27
C TYR A 253 -48.35 21.12 9.76
N LEU A 254 -47.90 21.55 8.57
CA LEU A 254 -48.37 22.79 7.93
C LEU A 254 -49.86 22.70 7.59
N ASP A 255 -50.31 21.55 7.06
CA ASP A 255 -51.72 21.30 6.77
C ASP A 255 -52.57 21.30 8.05
N GLU A 256 -52.11 20.65 9.13
CA GLU A 256 -52.79 20.54 10.43
C GLU A 256 -52.99 21.91 11.11
N ILE A 257 -52.05 22.84 10.98
CA ILE A 257 -52.19 24.20 11.53
C ILE A 257 -52.92 25.17 10.59
N GLY A 258 -53.38 24.70 9.44
CA GLY A 258 -54.11 25.50 8.45
C GLY A 258 -53.22 26.51 7.71
N ALA A 259 -51.91 26.24 7.58
CA ALA A 259 -51.02 27.07 6.80
C ALA A 259 -51.38 27.00 5.31
N LYS A 260 -51.44 28.14 4.64
CA LYS A 260 -51.75 28.22 3.20
C LYS A 260 -50.64 28.95 2.44
N PRO A 261 -50.16 28.46 1.29
CA PRO A 261 -49.06 29.08 0.55
C PRO A 261 -49.26 30.57 0.21
N ASP A 262 -50.51 30.99 -0.01
CA ASP A 262 -50.91 32.35 -0.37
C ASP A 262 -51.05 33.31 0.83
N VAL A 263 -51.13 32.79 2.05
CA VAL A 263 -51.38 33.57 3.29
C VAL A 263 -50.23 33.45 4.29
N THR A 264 -49.64 32.27 4.40
CA THR A 264 -48.65 31.92 5.42
C THR A 264 -47.24 32.15 4.90
N ARG A 265 -46.44 32.86 5.69
CA ARG A 265 -45.02 33.09 5.43
C ARG A 265 -44.15 32.21 6.31
N LEU A 266 -43.19 31.50 5.72
CA LEU A 266 -42.25 30.65 6.43
C LEU A 266 -41.00 31.46 6.77
N GLU A 267 -40.74 31.64 8.06
CA GLU A 267 -39.57 32.34 8.58
C GLU A 267 -38.48 31.32 8.98
N TYR A 268 -37.41 31.22 8.21
CA TYR A 268 -36.33 30.27 8.41
C TYR A 268 -35.21 30.87 9.28
N ALA A 269 -35.06 30.35 10.50
CA ALA A 269 -34.02 30.76 11.45
C ALA A 269 -32.73 29.98 11.24
N ILE A 270 -31.61 30.70 11.10
CA ILE A 270 -30.27 30.14 10.90
C ILE A 270 -29.43 30.33 12.16
N ASP A 271 -28.56 29.36 12.46
CA ASP A 271 -27.70 29.39 13.63
C ASP A 271 -26.49 30.31 13.42
N ALA A 272 -25.96 30.83 14.53
CA ALA A 272 -24.81 31.72 14.50
C ALA A 272 -23.56 31.02 13.93
N GLY A 273 -22.93 31.66 12.93
CA GLY A 273 -21.72 31.12 12.30
C GLY A 273 -21.93 30.13 11.16
N ASP A 274 -23.17 29.86 10.76
CA ASP A 274 -23.48 28.94 9.66
C ASP A 274 -22.99 29.45 8.30
N THR A 275 -23.01 30.77 8.09
CA THR A 275 -22.57 31.42 6.84
C THR A 275 -21.09 31.19 6.53
N ALA A 276 -20.26 30.95 7.54
CA ALA A 276 -18.83 30.68 7.37
C ALA A 276 -18.52 29.23 6.93
N ASN A 277 -19.48 28.30 7.00
CA ASN A 277 -19.25 26.88 6.71
C ASN A 277 -19.92 26.42 5.39
N PRO A 278 -19.14 26.14 4.32
CA PRO A 278 -19.69 25.76 3.02
C PRO A 278 -20.57 24.50 3.03
N SER A 279 -20.28 23.55 3.93
CA SER A 279 -21.06 22.31 4.04
C SER A 279 -22.44 22.54 4.66
N VAL A 280 -22.53 23.50 5.58
CA VAL A 280 -23.75 23.92 6.25
C VAL A 280 -24.59 24.80 5.32
N MET A 281 -23.96 25.73 4.59
CA MET A 281 -24.63 26.50 3.54
C MET A 281 -25.30 25.63 2.47
N ARG A 282 -24.68 24.50 2.10
CA ARG A 282 -25.29 23.52 1.19
C ARG A 282 -26.49 22.79 1.78
N ARG A 283 -26.56 22.63 3.10
CA ARG A 283 -27.74 22.09 3.80
C ARG A 283 -28.87 23.12 3.76
N HIS A 284 -28.58 24.39 4.03
CA HIS A 284 -29.57 25.46 3.96
C HIS A 284 -30.10 25.66 2.53
N GLU A 285 -29.24 25.62 1.50
CA GLU A 285 -29.65 25.63 0.09
C GLU A 285 -30.74 24.57 -0.18
N LYS A 286 -30.49 23.31 0.19
CA LYS A 286 -31.47 22.23 -0.01
C LYS A 286 -32.77 22.41 0.76
N ASN A 287 -32.70 22.94 1.98
CA ASN A 287 -33.89 23.20 2.77
C ASN A 287 -34.71 24.35 2.17
N LEU A 288 -34.07 25.46 1.81
CA LEU A 288 -34.73 26.61 1.20
C LEU A 288 -35.33 26.25 -0.17
N ASP A 289 -34.62 25.46 -0.99
CA ASP A 289 -35.15 24.91 -2.23
C ASP A 289 -36.41 24.07 -2.00
N PHE A 290 -36.38 23.17 -1.00
CA PHE A 290 -37.53 22.34 -0.65
C PHE A 290 -38.71 23.17 -0.12
N LEU A 291 -38.46 24.20 0.70
CA LEU A 291 -39.53 25.08 1.19
C LEU A 291 -40.14 25.90 0.04
N ALA A 292 -39.33 26.33 -0.92
CA ALA A 292 -39.80 26.98 -2.13
C ALA A 292 -40.59 26.02 -3.05
N GLU A 293 -40.25 24.72 -3.09
CA GLU A 293 -41.02 23.68 -3.81
C GLU A 293 -42.43 23.47 -3.23
N LEU A 294 -42.68 23.89 -1.98
CA LEU A 294 -44.01 23.83 -1.34
C LEU A 294 -44.88 25.07 -1.66
N ASP A 295 -44.41 25.96 -2.54
CA ASP A 295 -45.07 27.20 -2.97
C ASP A 295 -45.29 28.27 -1.87
N PHE A 296 -44.72 28.10 -0.68
CA PHE A 296 -44.79 29.11 0.39
C PHE A 296 -43.79 30.26 0.16
N ALA A 297 -44.17 31.47 0.59
CA ALA A 297 -43.22 32.57 0.69
C ALA A 297 -42.24 32.34 1.87
N VAL A 298 -40.93 32.37 1.60
CA VAL A 298 -39.88 32.09 2.59
C VAL A 298 -39.01 33.31 2.84
N ASP A 299 -38.86 33.71 4.10
CA ASP A 299 -37.87 34.69 4.55
C ASP A 299 -36.83 34.04 5.45
N VAL A 300 -35.60 34.53 5.40
CA VAL A 300 -34.52 34.15 6.30
C VAL A 300 -34.41 35.19 7.42
N LEU A 301 -34.42 34.73 8.68
CA LEU A 301 -34.26 35.60 9.85
C LEU A 301 -32.79 35.99 10.05
N TRP A 302 -32.51 37.29 10.09
CA TRP A 302 -31.14 37.82 10.18
C TRP A 302 -31.01 38.95 11.19
N TRP A 303 -30.01 38.86 12.06
CA TRP A 303 -29.65 39.92 13.03
C TRP A 303 -28.14 40.17 13.06
N GLY A 304 -27.41 39.71 12.05
CA GLY A 304 -25.95 39.88 11.92
C GLY A 304 -25.12 38.71 12.44
N GLN A 305 -25.69 37.50 12.53
CA GLN A 305 -25.11 36.31 13.16
C GLN A 305 -24.03 35.58 12.34
N VAL A 306 -22.92 36.25 12.05
CA VAL A 306 -21.84 35.75 11.16
C VAL A 306 -20.81 34.88 11.91
N ALA A 307 -20.52 35.17 13.17
CA ALA A 307 -19.54 34.44 13.98
C ALA A 307 -20.21 33.38 14.85
N LYS A 308 -19.47 32.31 15.18
CA LYS A 308 -19.94 31.26 16.11
C LYS A 308 -20.13 31.75 17.56
N THR A 309 -19.61 32.94 17.86
CA THR A 309 -19.77 33.61 19.17
C THR A 309 -21.00 34.50 19.23
N ASP A 310 -21.69 34.69 18.10
CA ASP A 310 -22.92 35.48 18.07
C ASP A 310 -24.07 34.66 18.67
N ASN A 311 -25.08 35.36 19.15
CA ASN A 311 -26.23 34.74 19.78
C ASN A 311 -27.10 34.02 18.75
N ASP A 312 -27.52 32.81 19.09
CA ASP A 312 -28.57 32.08 18.39
C ASP A 312 -29.95 32.73 18.63
N ILE A 313 -30.96 32.32 17.86
CA ILE A 313 -32.30 32.89 17.98
C ILE A 313 -32.82 32.81 19.42
N ASP A 314 -32.58 31.73 20.17
CA ASP A 314 -33.03 31.56 21.55
C ASP A 314 -32.31 32.46 22.56
N GLU A 315 -31.12 32.96 22.23
CA GLU A 315 -30.23 33.72 23.13
C GLU A 315 -30.37 35.26 22.96
N LEU A 316 -31.21 35.73 22.03
CA LEU A 316 -31.43 37.15 21.77
C LEU A 316 -32.18 37.87 22.90
N SER A 317 -31.81 39.14 23.16
CA SER A 317 -32.62 40.02 24.03
C SER A 317 -33.98 40.33 23.40
N ILE A 318 -34.94 40.77 24.21
CA ILE A 318 -36.30 41.11 23.75
C ILE A 318 -36.28 42.27 22.73
N ASP A 319 -35.32 43.19 22.86
CA ASP A 319 -35.17 44.37 21.99
C ASP A 319 -34.32 44.10 20.73
N ALA A 320 -33.90 42.84 20.49
CA ALA A 320 -33.08 42.50 19.33
C ALA A 320 -33.87 42.71 18.02
N THR A 321 -33.30 43.51 17.11
CA THR A 321 -33.91 43.76 15.80
C THR A 321 -33.62 42.59 14.85
N ILE A 322 -34.68 41.89 14.41
CA ILE A 322 -34.59 40.79 13.44
C ILE A 322 -35.04 41.31 12.07
N GLN A 323 -34.13 41.27 11.09
CA GLN A 323 -34.40 41.58 9.68
C GLN A 323 -34.93 40.34 8.96
N LEU A 324 -35.83 40.55 8.00
CA LEU A 324 -36.34 39.53 7.09
C LEU A 324 -35.62 39.67 5.76
N LEU A 325 -34.82 38.67 5.40
CA LEU A 325 -34.09 38.64 4.13
C LEU A 325 -34.79 37.70 3.15
N THR A 326 -34.81 38.06 1.86
CA THR A 326 -35.12 37.07 0.81
C THR A 326 -34.00 36.04 0.72
N VAL A 327 -34.29 34.88 0.12
CA VAL A 327 -33.30 33.82 -0.09
C VAL A 327 -32.08 34.32 -0.88
N GLU A 328 -32.31 35.18 -1.89
CA GLU A 328 -31.25 35.79 -2.69
C GLU A 328 -30.40 36.76 -1.86
N GLN A 329 -31.03 37.62 -1.06
CA GLN A 329 -30.32 38.56 -0.17
C GLN A 329 -29.46 37.81 0.85
N PHE A 330 -29.98 36.73 1.40
CA PHE A 330 -29.24 35.86 2.31
C PHE A 330 -28.00 35.25 1.63
N PHE A 331 -28.13 34.67 0.44
CA PHE A 331 -26.98 34.11 -0.28
C PHE A 331 -25.94 35.16 -0.67
N GLN A 332 -26.37 36.39 -0.98
CA GLN A 332 -25.46 37.52 -1.21
C GLN A 332 -24.66 37.87 0.06
N ILE A 333 -25.33 37.99 1.21
CA ILE A 333 -24.67 38.26 2.49
C ILE A 333 -23.71 37.13 2.89
N ALA A 334 -24.09 35.88 2.62
CA ALA A 334 -23.25 34.72 2.89
C ALA A 334 -22.12 34.50 1.85
N ASN A 335 -22.03 35.34 0.81
CA ASN A 335 -21.12 35.17 -0.33
C ASN A 335 -21.15 33.74 -0.92
N TYR A 336 -22.36 33.15 -0.98
CA TYR A 336 -22.58 31.78 -1.43
C TYR A 336 -23.20 31.78 -2.82
N GLN A 337 -22.60 31.05 -3.76
CA GLN A 337 -23.20 30.83 -5.08
C GLN A 337 -23.99 29.51 -5.10
N PRO A 338 -25.33 29.55 -5.15
CA PRO A 338 -26.14 28.34 -5.24
C PRO A 338 -25.91 27.63 -6.57
N LYS A 339 -26.03 26.30 -6.57
CA LYS A 339 -25.87 25.52 -7.80
C LYS A 339 -27.13 25.65 -8.66
N PRO A 340 -27.00 25.77 -10.00
CA PRO A 340 -28.16 25.87 -10.87
C PRO A 340 -29.08 24.64 -10.72
N LYS A 341 -30.41 24.89 -10.70
CA LYS A 341 -31.44 23.84 -10.59
C LYS A 341 -31.24 22.76 -11.65
N PHE A 342 -31.39 21.50 -11.23
CA PHE A 342 -31.20 20.30 -12.01
C PHE A 342 -31.90 20.38 -13.39
N SER A 343 -31.14 20.36 -14.49
CA SER A 343 -31.73 20.01 -15.78
C SER A 343 -32.07 18.51 -15.77
N PRO A 344 -33.23 18.06 -16.30
CA PRO A 344 -33.69 16.66 -16.20
C PRO A 344 -32.70 15.62 -16.76
N PHE A 345 -31.74 16.07 -17.56
CA PHE A 345 -30.69 15.24 -18.17
C PHE A 345 -29.29 15.59 -17.67
N GLN A 346 -29.11 16.50 -16.70
CA GLN A 346 -27.78 16.85 -16.19
C GLN A 346 -27.12 15.66 -15.51
N TRP A 347 -27.87 14.82 -14.77
CA TRP A 347 -27.31 13.62 -14.16
C TRP A 347 -26.83 12.61 -15.23
N LEU A 348 -27.53 12.53 -16.36
CA LEU A 348 -27.16 11.68 -17.49
C LEU A 348 -25.97 12.28 -18.24
N LYS A 349 -25.95 13.61 -18.43
CA LYS A 349 -24.83 14.36 -19.01
C LYS A 349 -23.59 14.31 -18.12
N ASP A 350 -23.72 14.35 -16.80
CA ASP A 350 -22.63 14.23 -15.83
C ASP A 350 -22.16 12.78 -15.67
N LYS A 351 -23.02 11.80 -15.97
CA LYS A 351 -22.69 10.37 -15.95
C LYS A 351 -22.07 9.91 -17.26
N ILE A 352 -22.54 10.44 -18.40
CA ILE A 352 -22.04 10.20 -19.75
C ILE A 352 -20.80 11.06 -20.01
N PHE A 353 -20.79 12.34 -19.62
CA PHE A 353 -19.67 13.27 -19.76
C PHE A 353 -19.24 13.80 -18.38
N PRO A 354 -18.67 12.95 -17.51
CA PRO A 354 -18.20 13.40 -16.21
C PRO A 354 -17.14 14.49 -16.37
N LYS A 355 -17.30 15.60 -15.65
CA LYS A 355 -16.24 16.62 -15.53
C LYS A 355 -14.97 15.93 -15.00
N ASP A 356 -13.82 16.28 -15.56
CA ASP A 356 -12.52 15.78 -15.11
C ASP A 356 -12.40 15.95 -13.59
N LYS A 357 -12.35 14.83 -12.87
CA LYS A 357 -12.02 14.89 -11.44
C LYS A 357 -10.60 15.41 -11.34
N ALA A 358 -10.36 16.33 -10.40
CA ALA A 358 -9.01 16.71 -10.02
C ALA A 358 -8.23 15.42 -9.73
N LYS A 359 -7.18 15.16 -10.52
CA LYS A 359 -6.37 13.94 -10.42
C LYS A 359 -5.85 13.83 -8.98
N GLY A 360 -6.36 12.85 -8.23
CA GLY A 360 -5.89 12.56 -6.88
C GLY A 360 -4.39 12.26 -6.88
N PHE A 361 -3.67 12.80 -5.89
CA PHE A 361 -2.22 12.66 -5.67
C PHE A 361 -1.31 13.04 -6.84
N ALA A 362 -1.78 13.82 -7.81
CA ALA A 362 -0.91 14.53 -8.74
C ALA A 362 -0.65 15.94 -8.20
N ASN A 363 0.10 16.06 -7.10
CA ASN A 363 0.81 17.32 -6.88
C ASN A 363 1.69 17.51 -8.12
N LYS A 364 1.43 18.58 -8.89
CA LYS A 364 2.32 19.07 -9.94
C LYS A 364 3.61 19.58 -9.30
N VAL A 365 4.38 18.69 -8.69
CA VAL A 365 5.79 18.93 -8.44
C VAL A 365 6.45 18.87 -9.82
N LYS A 366 7.34 19.81 -10.16
CA LYS A 366 8.19 19.66 -11.36
C LYS A 366 8.96 18.34 -11.23
N ARG A 367 8.64 17.34 -12.04
CA ARG A 367 9.23 15.99 -12.03
C ARG A 367 10.43 15.90 -12.97
N SER A 368 11.30 16.91 -12.98
CA SER A 368 12.48 16.87 -13.83
C SER A 368 13.58 16.06 -13.16
N LEU A 369 14.08 15.03 -13.84
CA LEU A 369 15.35 14.35 -13.51
C LEU A 369 16.59 15.22 -13.79
N GLN A 370 16.39 16.46 -14.24
CA GLN A 370 17.47 17.40 -14.49
C GLN A 370 17.93 18.00 -13.15
N SER A 371 19.11 17.58 -12.69
CA SER A 371 19.78 18.25 -11.57
C SER A 371 20.22 19.65 -12.00
N SER A 372 20.17 20.60 -11.08
CA SER A 372 20.68 21.97 -11.27
C SER A 372 22.22 22.05 -11.23
N LEU A 373 22.91 20.90 -11.20
CA LEU A 373 24.36 20.83 -11.10
C LEU A 373 25.01 21.09 -12.48
N PRO A 374 26.22 21.68 -12.51
CA PRO A 374 26.95 21.92 -13.74
C PRO A 374 27.20 20.59 -14.47
N GLN A 375 26.81 20.56 -15.75
CA GLN A 375 26.90 19.38 -16.61
C GLN A 375 27.90 19.65 -17.72
N PHE A 376 28.90 18.77 -17.88
CA PHE A 376 29.82 18.82 -19.02
C PHE A 376 29.21 18.06 -20.20
N GLU A 377 29.02 18.74 -21.33
CA GLU A 377 28.52 18.13 -22.56
C GLU A 377 29.65 17.84 -23.55
N TYR A 378 29.62 16.66 -24.18
CA TYR A 378 30.60 16.23 -25.17
C TYR A 378 29.95 15.72 -26.46
N GLU A 379 30.65 15.85 -27.59
CA GLU A 379 30.13 15.43 -28.89
C GLU A 379 30.07 13.91 -29.06
N SER A 380 29.13 13.42 -29.87
CA SER A 380 29.05 12.00 -30.23
C SER A 380 30.37 11.51 -30.84
N GLY A 381 30.85 10.34 -30.40
CA GLY A 381 32.13 9.76 -30.81
C GLY A 381 33.34 10.18 -29.96
N LYS A 382 33.23 11.22 -29.11
CA LYS A 382 34.29 11.68 -28.21
C LYS A 382 34.25 11.08 -26.80
N ARG A 383 33.41 10.06 -26.58
CA ARG A 383 33.16 9.46 -25.25
C ARG A 383 34.43 8.94 -24.57
N LEU A 384 35.24 8.15 -25.26
CA LEU A 384 36.44 7.54 -24.67
C LEU A 384 37.49 8.58 -24.27
N GLU A 385 37.69 9.61 -25.12
CA GLU A 385 38.56 10.75 -24.81
C GLU A 385 38.04 11.50 -23.58
N THR A 386 36.73 11.76 -23.53
CA THR A 386 36.08 12.44 -22.40
C THR A 386 36.22 11.65 -21.09
N TRP A 387 36.02 10.32 -21.13
CA TRP A 387 36.20 9.47 -19.96
C TRP A 387 37.65 9.50 -19.46
N ARG A 388 38.62 9.39 -20.37
CA ARG A 388 40.04 9.51 -20.03
C ARG A 388 40.34 10.83 -19.34
N ASP A 389 39.96 11.95 -19.95
CA ASP A 389 40.32 13.28 -19.47
C ASP A 389 39.60 13.62 -18.15
N SER A 390 38.34 13.17 -18.00
CA SER A 390 37.56 13.36 -16.76
C SER A 390 38.11 12.53 -15.60
N LEU A 391 38.51 11.27 -15.84
CA LEU A 391 39.02 10.37 -14.81
C LEU A 391 40.44 10.73 -14.33
N LEU A 392 41.19 11.54 -15.10
CA LEU A 392 42.47 12.11 -14.66
C LEU A 392 42.29 13.17 -13.57
N THR A 393 41.18 13.91 -13.61
CA THR A 393 40.92 15.06 -12.73
C THR A 393 39.91 14.76 -11.63
N HIS A 394 39.01 13.79 -11.86
CA HIS A 394 37.92 13.46 -10.95
C HIS A 394 37.91 11.96 -10.64
N LYS A 395 37.82 11.64 -9.35
CA LYS A 395 37.74 10.25 -8.88
C LYS A 395 36.39 9.58 -9.17
N HIS A 396 35.32 10.35 -9.22
CA HIS A 396 33.95 9.87 -9.39
C HIS A 396 33.34 10.58 -10.60
N VAL A 397 33.15 9.85 -11.70
CA VAL A 397 32.61 10.38 -12.96
C VAL A 397 31.34 9.62 -13.31
N LEU A 398 30.22 10.33 -13.46
CA LEU A 398 28.95 9.78 -13.93
C LEU A 398 28.72 10.16 -15.39
N ASP A 399 28.65 9.15 -16.26
CA ASP A 399 28.15 9.31 -17.61
C ASP A 399 26.62 9.19 -17.63
N ALA A 400 25.97 10.36 -17.61
CA ALA A 400 24.52 10.52 -17.65
C ALA A 400 23.97 10.61 -19.09
N SER A 401 24.75 10.22 -20.11
CA SER A 401 24.27 10.14 -21.49
C SER A 401 23.05 9.24 -21.58
N ALA A 402 22.09 9.57 -22.45
CA ALA A 402 20.83 8.87 -22.52
C ALA A 402 20.96 7.35 -22.79
N THR A 403 19.93 6.59 -22.42
CA THR A 403 19.88 5.14 -22.63
C THR A 403 19.83 4.82 -24.13
N GLY A 404 20.73 3.95 -24.61
CA GLY A 404 20.82 3.61 -26.03
C GLY A 404 21.99 4.25 -26.77
N THR A 405 22.74 5.19 -26.16
CA THR A 405 23.91 5.81 -26.81
C THR A 405 25.15 4.91 -26.94
N GLY A 406 25.09 3.64 -26.49
CA GLY A 406 26.22 2.71 -26.57
C GLY A 406 27.21 2.74 -25.40
N LYS A 407 26.87 3.30 -24.23
CA LYS A 407 27.77 3.37 -23.05
C LYS A 407 28.45 2.04 -22.71
N SER A 408 27.69 0.96 -22.54
CA SER A 408 28.24 -0.34 -22.18
C SER A 408 29.13 -0.93 -23.30
N TYR A 409 28.86 -0.57 -24.57
CA TYR A 409 29.68 -0.98 -25.71
C TYR A 409 31.05 -0.31 -25.65
N ASP A 410 31.10 1.00 -25.40
CA ASP A 410 32.35 1.73 -25.24
C ASP A 410 33.12 1.33 -23.97
N ALA A 411 32.41 1.00 -22.88
CA ALA A 411 33.03 0.46 -21.67
C ALA A 411 33.84 -0.81 -21.95
N GLY A 412 33.33 -1.71 -22.80
CA GLY A 412 34.06 -2.94 -23.20
C GLY A 412 35.31 -2.69 -24.06
N ARG A 413 35.44 -1.48 -24.64
CA ARG A 413 36.63 -1.07 -25.41
C ARG A 413 37.73 -0.48 -24.54
N LEU A 414 37.45 -0.18 -23.27
CA LEU A 414 38.45 0.35 -22.34
C LEU A 414 39.59 -0.65 -22.12
N ARG A 415 40.80 -0.13 -22.06
CA ARG A 415 42.02 -0.86 -21.72
C ARG A 415 42.84 -0.04 -20.70
N PRO A 416 43.56 -0.69 -19.77
CA PRO A 416 44.33 0.02 -18.75
C PRO A 416 45.32 1.04 -19.32
N ASP A 417 45.93 0.74 -20.47
CA ASP A 417 46.88 1.61 -21.21
C ASP A 417 46.29 2.95 -21.68
N LEU A 418 44.97 3.12 -21.64
CA LEU A 418 44.33 4.41 -21.91
C LEU A 418 44.47 5.42 -20.75
N PHE A 419 44.86 4.96 -19.56
CA PHE A 419 44.85 5.76 -18.34
C PHE A 419 46.17 5.66 -17.60
N ASP A 420 46.70 6.81 -17.17
CA ASP A 420 47.90 6.85 -16.34
C ASP A 420 47.62 6.29 -14.94
N GLY A 421 48.47 5.37 -14.48
CA GLY A 421 48.38 4.77 -13.14
C GLY A 421 47.34 3.66 -12.98
N VAL A 422 46.64 3.25 -14.04
CA VAL A 422 45.67 2.15 -14.02
C VAL A 422 46.33 0.85 -14.50
N GLU A 423 46.35 -0.18 -13.65
CA GLU A 423 46.86 -1.50 -14.01
C GLU A 423 45.74 -2.48 -14.37
N ARG A 424 44.52 -2.21 -13.89
CA ARG A 424 43.36 -3.10 -14.03
C ARG A 424 42.05 -2.33 -14.15
N ILE A 425 41.13 -2.86 -14.93
CA ILE A 425 39.75 -2.37 -15.04
C ILE A 425 38.79 -3.48 -14.61
N ILE A 426 37.85 -3.16 -13.73
CA ILE A 426 36.76 -4.06 -13.34
C ILE A 426 35.43 -3.44 -13.75
N TYR A 427 34.77 -4.07 -14.72
CA TYR A 427 33.40 -3.79 -15.10
C TYR A 427 32.42 -4.51 -14.15
N ILE A 428 31.61 -3.73 -13.45
CA ILE A 428 30.73 -4.18 -12.38
C ILE A 428 29.29 -4.15 -12.88
N SER A 429 28.62 -5.31 -12.83
CA SER A 429 27.22 -5.45 -13.24
C SER A 429 26.52 -6.54 -12.45
N ASN A 430 25.24 -6.34 -12.12
CA ASN A 430 24.42 -7.34 -11.45
C ASN A 430 24.18 -8.60 -12.29
N ASP A 431 24.39 -8.54 -13.62
CA ASP A 431 24.33 -9.71 -14.51
C ASP A 431 25.66 -9.94 -15.27
N SER A 432 26.78 -9.83 -14.55
CA SER A 432 28.13 -9.98 -15.14
C SER A 432 28.37 -11.31 -15.88
N ARG A 433 27.54 -12.33 -15.66
CA ARG A 433 27.62 -13.64 -16.33
C ARG A 433 26.94 -13.64 -17.70
N ASN A 434 25.83 -12.94 -17.86
CA ASN A 434 25.00 -12.98 -19.06
C ASN A 434 25.05 -11.66 -19.84
N VAL A 435 26.26 -11.12 -20.03
CA VAL A 435 26.46 -9.85 -20.74
C VAL A 435 26.06 -9.99 -22.21
N THR A 436 25.18 -9.12 -22.68
CA THR A 436 24.67 -9.11 -24.06
C THR A 436 25.49 -8.22 -25.01
N THR A 437 26.34 -7.35 -24.46
CA THR A 437 27.21 -6.44 -25.22
C THR A 437 28.45 -7.18 -25.73
N SER A 438 28.68 -7.17 -27.04
CA SER A 438 29.77 -7.92 -27.69
C SER A 438 31.16 -7.56 -27.17
N THR A 439 31.46 -6.27 -26.98
CA THR A 439 32.78 -5.80 -26.51
C THR A 439 33.15 -6.24 -25.08
N LEU A 440 32.18 -6.73 -24.31
CA LEU A 440 32.38 -7.22 -22.94
C LEU A 440 32.39 -8.75 -22.83
N GLN A 441 32.07 -9.49 -23.90
CA GLN A 441 32.01 -10.97 -23.85
C GLN A 441 33.38 -11.58 -23.59
N ASP A 442 34.43 -10.99 -24.15
CA ASP A 442 35.83 -11.44 -24.03
C ASP A 442 36.48 -11.07 -22.69
N TRP A 443 35.82 -10.26 -21.86
CA TRP A 443 36.35 -9.87 -20.55
C TRP A 443 36.28 -11.05 -19.57
N ALA A 444 37.37 -11.30 -18.84
CA ALA A 444 37.45 -12.39 -17.89
C ALA A 444 36.44 -12.20 -16.75
N ILE A 445 35.63 -13.22 -16.47
CA ILE A 445 34.63 -13.17 -15.40
C ILE A 445 35.25 -13.51 -14.06
N LEU A 446 35.01 -12.66 -13.05
CA LEU A 446 35.32 -12.99 -11.67
C LEU A 446 34.27 -14.00 -11.16
N PRO A 447 34.64 -15.26 -10.91
CA PRO A 447 33.66 -16.28 -10.58
C PRO A 447 33.02 -16.02 -9.21
N ALA A 448 31.74 -16.35 -9.09
CA ALA A 448 31.01 -16.43 -7.82
C ALA A 448 30.92 -17.90 -7.36
N ARG A 449 30.71 -18.13 -6.06
CA ARG A 449 30.42 -19.47 -5.55
C ARG A 449 29.04 -19.95 -6.06
N HIS A 450 28.97 -21.19 -6.54
CA HIS A 450 27.75 -21.84 -6.99
C HIS A 450 27.79 -23.36 -6.77
N ASN A 451 26.61 -23.92 -6.49
CA ASN A 451 26.39 -25.35 -6.38
C ASN A 451 25.80 -25.93 -7.69
N GLY A 452 26.43 -25.56 -8.81
CA GLY A 452 26.00 -25.92 -10.15
C GLY A 452 25.21 -24.84 -10.89
N LEU A 453 25.34 -24.80 -12.22
CA LEU A 453 24.65 -23.86 -13.11
C LEU A 453 23.88 -24.62 -14.20
N THR A 454 22.81 -24.00 -14.68
CA THR A 454 21.96 -24.51 -15.76
C THR A 454 21.52 -23.37 -16.68
N HIS A 455 21.35 -23.65 -17.96
CA HIS A 455 20.82 -22.76 -18.97
C HIS A 455 19.30 -22.77 -18.94
N LYS A 456 18.71 -21.58 -18.85
CA LYS A 456 17.28 -21.41 -19.02
C LYS A 456 17.01 -20.14 -19.80
N SER A 457 16.28 -20.26 -20.91
CA SER A 457 15.95 -19.13 -21.79
C SER A 457 17.20 -18.37 -22.26
N GLY A 458 18.25 -19.10 -22.67
CA GLY A 458 19.50 -18.51 -23.16
C GLY A 458 20.43 -17.92 -22.08
N LYS A 459 20.02 -17.87 -20.80
CA LYS A 459 20.81 -17.30 -19.69
C LYS A 459 21.30 -18.39 -18.74
N LEU A 460 22.54 -18.27 -18.27
CA LEU A 460 23.17 -19.18 -17.32
C LEU A 460 22.85 -18.72 -15.89
N ARG A 461 22.20 -19.59 -15.10
CA ARG A 461 21.80 -19.31 -13.72
C ARG A 461 22.11 -20.47 -12.78
N ARG A 462 21.99 -20.24 -11.47
CA ARG A 462 22.08 -21.31 -10.46
C ARG A 462 20.96 -22.33 -10.69
N ALA A 463 21.33 -23.61 -10.68
CA ALA A 463 20.39 -24.72 -10.80
C ALA A 463 19.53 -24.85 -9.53
N LYS A 464 18.27 -25.22 -9.71
CA LYS A 464 17.38 -25.61 -8.60
C LYS A 464 17.44 -27.12 -8.38
N SER A 465 16.93 -27.57 -7.24
CA SER A 465 16.80 -29.01 -6.95
C SER A 465 16.02 -29.72 -8.06
N GLY A 466 16.61 -30.80 -8.59
CA GLY A 466 16.05 -31.60 -9.69
C GLY A 466 16.33 -31.10 -11.11
N GLU A 467 17.00 -29.96 -11.30
CA GLU A 467 17.40 -29.48 -12.64
C GLU A 467 18.73 -30.11 -13.09
N SER A 468 18.88 -30.33 -14.41
CA SER A 468 20.15 -30.78 -15.00
C SER A 468 21.22 -29.68 -14.92
N LEU A 469 22.46 -30.10 -14.64
CA LEU A 469 23.60 -29.19 -14.51
C LEU A 469 24.37 -29.12 -15.84
N ASP A 470 24.52 -27.91 -16.37
CA ASP A 470 25.41 -27.64 -17.51
C ASP A 470 26.83 -27.30 -17.02
N THR A 471 26.94 -26.74 -15.82
CA THR A 471 28.23 -26.51 -15.15
C THR A 471 28.20 -27.12 -13.77
N GLN A 472 29.18 -27.97 -13.47
CA GLN A 472 29.38 -28.58 -12.16
C GLN A 472 29.61 -27.53 -11.05
N ALA A 473 29.41 -27.92 -9.79
CA ALA A 473 29.60 -27.01 -8.66
C ALA A 473 31.06 -26.56 -8.55
N ASN A 474 31.32 -25.28 -8.27
CA ASN A 474 32.67 -24.80 -7.97
C ASN A 474 32.94 -24.66 -6.46
N CYS A 475 31.89 -24.82 -5.64
CA CYS A 475 31.95 -24.77 -4.18
C CYS A 475 30.75 -25.52 -3.57
N SER A 476 31.00 -26.67 -2.96
CA SER A 476 30.01 -27.49 -2.25
C SER A 476 29.53 -26.84 -0.94
N ARG A 477 30.29 -25.88 -0.39
CA ARG A 477 29.97 -25.16 0.86
C ARG A 477 29.14 -23.89 0.64
N THR A 478 28.57 -23.71 -0.55
CA THR A 478 27.78 -22.51 -0.87
C THR A 478 26.57 -22.35 0.07
N GLY A 479 25.92 -23.44 0.47
CA GLY A 479 24.79 -23.45 1.42
C GLY A 479 25.19 -22.97 2.82
N ALA A 480 26.24 -23.54 3.40
CA ALA A 480 26.78 -23.11 4.70
C ALA A 480 27.18 -21.61 4.73
N ILE A 481 27.78 -21.09 3.64
CA ILE A 481 28.12 -19.67 3.52
C ILE A 481 26.84 -18.81 3.48
N ALA A 482 25.80 -19.28 2.80
CA ALA A 482 24.51 -18.58 2.77
C ALA A 482 23.83 -18.60 4.15
N ALA A 483 23.90 -19.72 4.88
CA ALA A 483 23.37 -19.84 6.25
C ALA A 483 24.05 -18.86 7.21
N LEU A 484 25.39 -18.73 7.20
CA LEU A 484 26.09 -17.72 8.03
C LEU A 484 25.63 -16.29 7.69
N ARG A 485 25.44 -16.00 6.41
CA ARG A 485 24.93 -14.69 5.97
C ARG A 485 23.50 -14.43 6.44
N ASP A 486 22.63 -15.44 6.46
CA ASP A 486 21.28 -15.31 7.05
C ASP A 486 21.34 -15.02 8.55
N LYS A 487 22.35 -15.57 9.25
CA LYS A 487 22.67 -15.22 10.63
C LYS A 487 23.31 -13.83 10.81
N ALA A 488 23.42 -13.05 9.73
CA ALA A 488 24.08 -11.74 9.66
C ALA A 488 25.57 -11.76 10.03
N ILE A 489 26.24 -12.88 9.75
CA ILE A 489 27.68 -13.05 9.99
C ILE A 489 28.42 -12.89 8.66
N ALA A 490 29.18 -11.80 8.56
CA ALA A 490 29.94 -11.47 7.35
C ALA A 490 31.21 -12.34 7.19
N ASP A 491 31.82 -12.75 8.31
CA ASP A 491 33.01 -13.59 8.27
C ASP A 491 32.65 -15.05 7.96
N THR A 492 33.04 -15.48 6.76
CA THR A 492 32.83 -16.85 6.27
C THR A 492 34.15 -17.61 6.10
N LYS A 493 35.26 -17.08 6.62
CA LYS A 493 36.60 -17.68 6.48
C LYS A 493 36.64 -19.07 7.11
N ILE A 494 36.02 -19.24 8.27
CA ILE A 494 35.95 -20.52 8.98
C ILE A 494 35.40 -21.65 8.09
N ILE A 495 34.38 -21.38 7.27
CA ILE A 495 33.79 -22.38 6.34
C ILE A 495 34.80 -22.83 5.27
N CYS A 496 35.67 -21.92 4.84
CA CYS A 496 36.73 -22.26 3.89
C CYS A 496 37.91 -22.95 4.58
N GLU A 497 38.23 -22.58 5.82
CA GLU A 497 39.35 -23.11 6.61
C GLU A 497 39.10 -24.55 7.06
N THR A 498 37.86 -24.87 7.44
CA THR A 498 37.43 -26.23 7.80
C THR A 498 37.08 -27.10 6.59
N CYS A 499 37.26 -26.60 5.36
CA CYS A 499 36.94 -27.35 4.16
C CYS A 499 38.05 -28.35 3.80
N PRO A 500 37.77 -29.67 3.70
CA PRO A 500 38.78 -30.68 3.38
C PRO A 500 39.35 -30.51 1.96
N LEU A 501 38.58 -29.85 1.08
CA LEU A 501 38.98 -29.56 -0.29
C LEU A 501 39.71 -28.21 -0.42
N LEU A 502 40.07 -27.51 0.67
CA LEU A 502 40.68 -26.18 0.60
C LEU A 502 41.96 -26.15 -0.25
N ASN A 503 42.86 -27.13 -0.06
CA ASN A 503 44.12 -27.20 -0.80
C ASN A 503 43.88 -27.46 -2.29
N ALA A 504 43.01 -28.43 -2.61
CA ALA A 504 42.58 -28.68 -3.99
C ALA A 504 41.90 -27.45 -4.60
N CYS A 505 41.04 -26.76 -3.84
CA CYS A 505 40.33 -25.55 -4.27
C CYS A 505 41.25 -24.37 -4.59
N ARG A 506 42.46 -24.33 -4.01
CA ARG A 506 43.50 -23.33 -4.33
C ARG A 506 44.28 -23.68 -5.61
N GLY A 507 44.53 -24.96 -5.85
CA GLY A 507 45.42 -25.42 -6.93
C GLY A 507 44.73 -25.94 -8.20
N SER A 508 43.47 -26.38 -8.12
CA SER A 508 42.74 -26.99 -9.24
C SER A 508 41.22 -26.80 -9.10
N SER A 509 40.43 -27.40 -10.00
CA SER A 509 38.98 -27.39 -9.93
C SER A 509 38.37 -28.74 -10.28
N GLY A 510 37.25 -29.07 -9.64
CA GLY A 510 36.45 -30.27 -9.87
C GLY A 510 35.06 -30.10 -9.26
N ASP A 511 34.25 -31.15 -9.23
CA ASP A 511 32.89 -31.05 -8.70
C ASP A 511 32.91 -30.71 -7.20
N GLY A 512 32.29 -29.58 -6.86
CA GLY A 512 32.22 -29.07 -5.49
C GLY A 512 33.44 -28.25 -5.03
N PHE A 513 34.47 -28.03 -5.85
CA PHE A 513 35.64 -27.22 -5.47
C PHE A 513 36.32 -26.48 -6.63
N GLY A 514 37.23 -25.57 -6.32
CA GLY A 514 38.00 -24.79 -7.30
C GLY A 514 37.58 -23.34 -7.46
N PHE A 515 36.66 -22.85 -6.61
CA PHE A 515 36.33 -21.42 -6.55
C PHE A 515 37.57 -20.53 -6.35
N LYS A 516 38.47 -20.86 -5.41
CA LYS A 516 39.66 -20.03 -5.13
C LYS A 516 40.64 -20.05 -6.31
N HIS A 517 40.87 -21.22 -6.91
CA HIS A 517 41.73 -21.41 -8.08
C HIS A 517 41.21 -20.61 -9.29
N LYS A 518 39.93 -20.77 -9.65
CA LYS A 518 39.30 -20.03 -10.75
C LYS A 518 39.34 -18.51 -10.53
N ARG A 519 39.18 -18.07 -9.27
CA ARG A 519 39.28 -16.66 -8.90
C ARG A 519 40.70 -16.11 -9.04
N ALA A 520 41.71 -16.88 -8.63
CA ALA A 520 43.12 -16.51 -8.82
C ALA A 520 43.47 -16.39 -10.32
N ILE A 521 43.04 -17.35 -11.14
CA ILE A 521 43.21 -17.29 -12.60
C ILE A 521 42.56 -16.02 -13.18
N ALA A 522 41.33 -15.70 -12.76
CA ALA A 522 40.64 -14.51 -13.25
C ALA A 522 41.46 -13.23 -12.96
N PHE A 523 42.01 -13.07 -11.75
CA PHE A 523 42.79 -11.88 -11.36
C PHE A 523 44.11 -11.68 -12.11
N ASN A 524 44.59 -12.69 -12.84
CA ASN A 524 45.70 -12.53 -13.78
C ASN A 524 45.31 -11.66 -15.00
N SER A 525 44.02 -11.54 -15.29
CA SER A 525 43.53 -10.61 -16.31
C SER A 525 43.58 -9.16 -15.81
N LYS A 526 43.95 -8.25 -16.72
CA LYS A 526 43.87 -6.80 -16.51
C LYS A 526 42.47 -6.22 -16.77
N ILE A 527 41.60 -6.97 -17.45
CA ILE A 527 40.21 -6.58 -17.73
C ILE A 527 39.26 -7.65 -17.20
N LEU A 528 38.40 -7.25 -16.27
CA LEU A 528 37.53 -8.15 -15.51
C LEU A 528 36.09 -7.69 -15.55
N ARG A 529 35.15 -8.65 -15.53
CA ARG A 529 33.75 -8.39 -15.21
C ARG A 529 33.35 -9.08 -13.92
N SER A 530 32.62 -8.39 -13.04
CA SER A 530 32.25 -8.90 -11.72
C SER A 530 30.85 -8.48 -11.32
N HIS A 531 30.18 -9.34 -10.56
CA HIS A 531 29.04 -8.93 -9.74
C HIS A 531 29.55 -8.07 -8.56
N PRO A 532 28.84 -7.01 -8.11
CA PRO A 532 29.27 -6.17 -6.98
C PRO A 532 29.59 -6.98 -5.71
N MET A 533 28.71 -7.92 -5.36
CA MET A 533 28.89 -8.82 -4.20
C MET A 533 30.02 -9.86 -4.35
N SER A 534 30.64 -9.98 -5.53
CA SER A 534 31.79 -10.85 -5.74
C SER A 534 33.13 -10.13 -5.56
N LEU A 535 33.13 -8.80 -5.43
CA LEU A 535 34.35 -8.02 -5.23
C LEU A 535 35.00 -8.37 -3.88
N PRO A 536 36.33 -8.59 -3.83
CA PRO A 536 37.06 -8.81 -2.58
C PRO A 536 36.94 -7.60 -1.64
N SER A 537 37.14 -7.80 -0.33
CA SER A 537 37.25 -6.65 0.56
C SER A 537 38.56 -5.90 0.29
N PRO A 538 38.65 -4.59 0.60
CA PRO A 538 39.90 -3.86 0.44
C PRO A 538 41.05 -4.31 1.36
N ALA A 539 40.76 -5.14 2.37
CA ALA A 539 41.81 -5.79 3.17
C ALA A 539 42.42 -7.01 2.46
N GLU A 540 41.73 -7.60 1.48
CA GLU A 540 42.18 -8.78 0.73
C GLU A 540 42.73 -8.43 -0.66
N PHE A 541 42.39 -7.25 -1.19
CA PHE A 541 42.77 -6.82 -2.53
C PHE A 541 43.02 -5.31 -2.57
N ASP A 542 44.15 -4.92 -3.17
CA ASP A 542 44.49 -3.52 -3.36
C ASP A 542 43.80 -2.93 -4.59
N TYR A 543 42.92 -1.96 -4.34
CA TYR A 543 42.18 -1.25 -5.38
C TYR A 543 42.90 0.01 -5.90
N SER A 544 44.03 0.42 -5.29
CA SER A 544 44.70 1.70 -5.54
C SER A 544 45.07 1.97 -7.01
N LYS A 545 45.24 0.91 -7.82
CA LYS A 545 45.54 0.96 -9.26
C LYS A 545 44.44 0.37 -10.15
N THR A 546 43.23 0.26 -9.62
CA THR A 546 42.09 -0.37 -10.30
C THR A 546 41.02 0.66 -10.64
N LEU A 547 40.68 0.79 -11.92
CA LEU A 547 39.52 1.56 -12.38
C LEU A 547 38.25 0.70 -12.27
N LEU A 548 37.23 1.21 -11.60
CA LEU A 548 35.94 0.54 -11.47
C LEU A 548 34.93 1.18 -12.43
N VAL A 549 34.28 0.35 -13.25
CA VAL A 549 33.22 0.78 -14.17
C VAL A 549 31.92 0.18 -13.70
N TRP A 550 30.99 1.00 -13.21
CA TRP A 550 29.73 0.57 -12.62
C TRP A 550 28.59 0.70 -13.64
N GLU A 551 28.07 -0.42 -14.12
CA GLU A 551 26.87 -0.45 -14.96
C GLU A 551 25.62 -0.28 -14.08
N GLU A 552 24.70 0.60 -14.51
CA GLU A 552 23.42 0.84 -13.82
C GLU A 552 23.66 1.05 -12.30
N VAL A 553 24.45 2.07 -11.95
CA VAL A 553 24.92 2.32 -10.57
C VAL A 553 23.76 2.43 -9.57
N SER A 554 22.58 2.84 -10.01
CA SER A 554 21.36 2.83 -9.18
C SER A 554 21.02 1.45 -8.59
N GLU A 555 21.44 0.36 -9.24
CA GLU A 555 21.21 -1.03 -8.81
C GLU A 555 22.49 -1.74 -8.39
N SER A 556 23.64 -1.41 -8.99
CA SER A 556 24.90 -2.12 -8.73
C SER A 556 25.63 -1.62 -7.48
N LEU A 557 25.45 -0.35 -7.11
CA LEU A 557 25.95 0.24 -5.86
C LEU A 557 24.85 0.23 -4.80
N THR A 558 24.72 -0.91 -4.12
CA THR A 558 23.84 -1.05 -2.95
C THR A 558 24.54 -0.51 -1.71
N THR A 559 23.83 0.29 -0.91
CA THR A 559 24.35 0.91 0.32
C THR A 559 23.63 0.39 1.57
N MET A 560 22.80 -0.65 1.42
CA MET A 560 21.97 -1.16 2.51
C MET A 560 22.12 -2.68 2.62
N ARG A 561 22.28 -3.17 3.85
CA ARG A 561 22.08 -4.58 4.21
C ARG A 561 20.80 -4.74 5.02
N GLN A 562 20.15 -5.89 4.87
CA GLN A 562 18.93 -6.23 5.59
C GLN A 562 19.07 -7.55 6.32
N ILE A 563 18.55 -7.58 7.55
CA ILE A 563 18.52 -8.76 8.40
C ILE A 563 17.05 -9.05 8.69
N SER A 564 16.65 -10.30 8.44
CA SER A 564 15.27 -10.73 8.64
C SER A 564 15.17 -11.61 9.87
N VAL A 565 14.39 -11.15 10.84
CA VAL A 565 14.24 -11.73 12.18
C VAL A 565 12.84 -12.29 12.33
N GLY A 566 12.73 -13.57 12.68
CA GLY A 566 11.47 -14.22 13.02
C GLY A 566 11.30 -14.43 14.53
N ARG A 567 10.16 -14.97 14.95
CA ARG A 567 9.89 -15.26 16.37
C ARG A 567 10.90 -16.23 16.99
N GLU A 568 11.29 -17.27 16.26
CA GLU A 568 12.32 -18.22 16.73
C GLU A 568 13.66 -17.53 17.02
N ASP A 569 14.01 -16.49 16.25
CA ASP A 569 15.24 -15.73 16.49
C ASP A 569 15.12 -14.88 17.78
N VAL A 570 13.93 -14.35 18.06
CA VAL A 570 13.61 -13.63 19.31
C VAL A 570 13.64 -14.57 20.52
N ASP A 571 13.00 -15.74 20.43
CA ASP A 571 12.98 -16.73 21.51
C ASP A 571 14.37 -17.21 21.90
N ARG A 572 15.24 -17.43 20.90
CA ARG A 572 16.64 -17.80 21.13
C ARG A 572 17.42 -16.68 21.83
N ALA A 573 17.20 -15.42 21.44
CA ALA A 573 17.82 -14.28 22.11
C ALA A 573 17.36 -14.17 23.58
N ILE A 574 16.07 -14.33 23.86
CA ILE A 574 15.51 -14.38 25.22
C ILE A 574 16.17 -15.49 26.03
N ALA A 575 16.30 -16.70 25.45
CA ALA A 575 16.88 -17.84 26.15
C ALA A 575 18.34 -17.63 26.56
N VAL A 576 19.16 -17.03 25.69
CA VAL A 576 20.57 -16.70 25.98
C VAL A 576 20.67 -15.63 27.08
N ILE A 577 19.90 -14.54 26.95
CA ILE A 577 19.92 -13.42 27.89
C ILE A 577 19.43 -13.85 29.27
N SER A 578 18.40 -14.70 29.34
CA SER A 578 17.85 -15.20 30.60
C SER A 578 18.89 -15.94 31.46
N ARG A 579 19.79 -16.68 30.80
CA ARG A 579 20.86 -17.48 31.43
C ARG A 579 22.12 -16.67 31.76
N SER A 580 22.20 -15.42 31.32
CA SER A 580 23.35 -14.54 31.56
C SER A 580 23.29 -13.85 32.93
N SER A 581 24.44 -13.33 33.35
CA SER A 581 24.61 -12.44 34.52
C SER A 581 24.48 -10.95 34.16
N LEU A 582 23.88 -10.59 33.03
CA LEU A 582 23.70 -9.20 32.60
C LEU A 582 22.86 -8.40 33.61
N VAL A 583 23.37 -7.20 33.95
CA VAL A 583 22.61 -6.18 34.67
C VAL A 583 21.47 -5.70 33.74
N HIS A 584 20.28 -5.46 34.29
CA HIS A 584 19.08 -5.05 33.52
C HIS A 584 18.54 -6.07 32.50
N LYS A 585 18.92 -7.36 32.57
CA LYS A 585 18.41 -8.40 31.66
C LYS A 585 16.88 -8.48 31.55
N GLN A 586 16.15 -8.12 32.63
CA GLN A 586 14.69 -8.13 32.62
C GLN A 586 14.13 -7.07 31.66
N GLN A 587 14.71 -5.87 31.59
CA GLN A 587 14.26 -4.81 30.68
C GLN A 587 14.43 -5.25 29.22
N ILE A 588 15.57 -5.88 28.89
CA ILE A 588 15.82 -6.41 27.54
C ILE A 588 14.81 -7.52 27.20
N ILE A 589 14.55 -8.43 28.14
CA ILE A 589 13.55 -9.49 27.95
C ILE A 589 12.15 -8.90 27.76
N ASP A 590 11.78 -7.85 28.48
CA ASP A 590 10.49 -7.19 28.34
C ASP A 590 10.34 -6.53 26.97
N VAL A 591 11.40 -5.88 26.46
CA VAL A 591 11.46 -5.36 25.09
C VAL A 591 11.33 -6.48 24.04
N LEU A 592 12.01 -7.61 24.23
CA LEU A 592 11.92 -8.75 23.33
C LEU A 592 10.53 -9.40 23.35
N ASN A 593 9.88 -9.47 24.52
CA ASN A 593 8.50 -9.95 24.64
C ASN A 593 7.51 -9.03 23.94
N LYS A 594 7.69 -7.70 24.05
CA LYS A 594 6.91 -6.71 23.29
C LYS A 594 7.11 -6.92 21.79
N LEU A 595 8.36 -7.03 21.32
CA LEU A 595 8.67 -7.30 19.93
C LEU A 595 8.03 -8.62 19.46
N HIS A 596 8.14 -9.69 20.25
CA HIS A 596 7.50 -10.97 19.95
C HIS A 596 5.97 -10.82 19.77
N GLY A 597 5.33 -9.97 20.58
CA GLY A 597 3.93 -9.57 20.41
C GLY A 597 3.66 -8.78 19.13
N LEU A 598 4.52 -7.82 18.78
CA LEU A 598 4.41 -7.04 17.54
C LEU A 598 4.61 -7.90 16.27
N LEU A 599 5.40 -8.96 16.34
CA LEU A 599 5.51 -9.96 15.27
C LEU A 599 4.19 -10.75 15.06
N ALA A 600 3.15 -10.54 15.86
CA ALA A 600 1.79 -11.04 15.61
C ALA A 600 0.91 -10.08 14.82
N ASP A 601 1.42 -8.88 14.50
CA ASP A 601 0.67 -7.90 13.73
C ASP A 601 0.30 -8.45 12.33
N LYS A 602 -0.99 -8.37 12.01
CA LYS A 602 -1.57 -8.79 10.71
C LYS A 602 -2.09 -7.60 9.91
N SER A 603 -1.66 -6.38 10.25
CA SER A 603 -2.01 -5.20 9.47
C SER A 603 -1.46 -5.34 8.05
N TYR A 604 -2.22 -4.84 7.09
CA TYR A 604 -1.88 -4.99 5.68
C TYR A 604 -0.57 -4.26 5.30
N HIS A 605 -0.31 -3.11 5.92
CA HIS A 605 0.88 -2.29 5.67
C HIS A 605 2.06 -2.63 6.59
N GLY A 606 1.86 -3.43 7.63
CA GLY A 606 2.87 -3.68 8.66
C GLY A 606 3.08 -2.47 9.58
N LEU A 607 4.10 -2.57 10.43
CA LEU A 607 4.53 -1.48 11.32
C LEU A 607 5.86 -0.92 10.83
N ASP A 608 5.92 0.39 10.66
CA ASP A 608 7.18 1.09 10.37
C ASP A 608 7.94 1.46 11.65
N PHE A 609 9.09 2.10 11.50
CA PHE A 609 9.94 2.52 12.60
C PHE A 609 9.18 3.31 13.68
N HIS A 610 8.32 4.25 13.29
CA HIS A 610 7.55 5.05 14.25
C HIS A 610 6.53 4.19 15.01
N GLY A 611 5.85 3.28 14.31
CA GLY A 611 4.97 2.29 14.93
C GLY A 611 5.70 1.42 15.96
N ILE A 612 6.87 0.87 15.60
CA ILE A 612 7.68 0.02 16.48
C ILE A 612 8.20 0.81 17.68
N LYS A 613 8.77 2.00 17.45
CA LYS A 613 9.33 2.87 18.50
C LYS A 613 8.27 3.34 19.49
N SER A 614 7.04 3.61 19.02
CA SER A 614 5.93 3.97 19.91
C SER A 614 5.52 2.84 20.84
N ALA A 615 5.64 1.58 20.39
CA ALA A 615 5.31 0.39 21.17
C ALA A 615 6.44 -0.04 22.12
N ILE A 616 7.69 0.33 21.80
CA ILE A 616 8.90 -0.03 22.56
C ILE A 616 9.68 1.26 22.90
N PRO A 617 9.23 2.03 23.92
CA PRO A 617 9.85 3.31 24.25
C PRO A 617 11.07 3.22 25.19
N GLU A 618 11.40 2.02 25.68
CA GLU A 618 12.44 1.84 26.71
C GLU A 618 13.86 1.98 26.12
N ILE A 619 14.66 2.85 26.73
CA ILE A 619 16.08 3.04 26.39
C ILE A 619 16.88 1.97 27.12
N ILE A 620 17.64 1.18 26.37
CA ILE A 620 18.46 0.07 26.89
C ILE A 620 19.91 0.30 26.47
N ASP A 621 20.83 0.14 27.43
CA ASP A 621 22.27 0.14 27.19
C ASP A 621 22.70 -1.17 26.49
N THR A 622 23.32 -1.05 25.31
CA THR A 622 23.76 -2.16 24.46
C THR A 622 25.22 -2.56 24.68
N THR A 623 25.99 -1.81 25.49
CA THR A 623 27.45 -1.96 25.62
C THR A 623 27.90 -3.36 26.05
N LEU A 624 27.21 -3.99 27.00
CA LEU A 624 27.53 -5.33 27.49
C LEU A 624 26.85 -6.46 26.68
N LEU A 625 25.98 -6.11 25.73
CA LEU A 625 25.18 -7.07 24.97
C LEU A 625 25.94 -7.69 23.81
N ALA A 626 26.81 -6.91 23.16
CA ALA A 626 27.56 -7.32 21.98
C ALA A 626 28.47 -8.52 22.25
N ASP A 627 29.20 -8.52 23.37
CA ASP A 627 30.09 -9.61 23.75
C ASP A 627 29.32 -10.89 24.12
N LEU A 628 28.18 -10.76 24.80
CA LEU A 628 27.35 -11.91 25.18
C LEU A 628 26.75 -12.61 23.96
N LEU A 629 26.28 -11.84 22.97
CA LEU A 629 25.57 -12.37 21.80
C LEU A 629 26.51 -12.79 20.67
N LYS A 630 27.82 -12.56 20.84
CA LYS A 630 28.84 -12.95 19.87
C LYS A 630 28.71 -14.44 19.57
N PRO A 631 28.55 -14.83 18.28
CA PRO A 631 28.32 -16.21 17.94
C PRO A 631 29.60 -17.01 18.11
N ASP A 632 29.50 -18.16 18.77
CA ASP A 632 30.60 -19.12 18.82
C ASP A 632 30.69 -19.88 17.49
N LEU A 633 31.67 -19.53 16.67
CA LEU A 633 31.95 -20.19 15.40
C LEU A 633 32.88 -21.40 15.54
N SER A 634 33.48 -21.62 16.71
CA SER A 634 34.35 -22.79 16.96
C SER A 634 33.59 -24.10 16.84
N ILE A 635 32.27 -24.08 17.05
CA ILE A 635 31.38 -25.22 16.84
C ILE A 635 31.43 -25.78 15.40
N LEU A 636 31.88 -24.96 14.43
CA LEU A 636 32.02 -25.34 13.02
C LEU A 636 33.40 -25.93 12.72
N ASP A 637 34.34 -25.79 13.65
CA ASP A 637 35.66 -26.41 13.62
C ASP A 637 35.59 -27.79 14.29
N THR A 638 34.84 -28.70 13.68
CA THR A 638 34.75 -30.11 14.13
C THR A 638 35.86 -30.98 13.55
N VAL A 639 36.90 -30.36 13.00
CA VAL A 639 37.93 -31.04 12.22
C VAL A 639 38.99 -31.57 13.17
N ASP A 640 38.88 -32.83 13.56
CA ASP A 640 39.96 -33.49 14.29
C ASP A 640 41.23 -33.51 13.44
N GLY A 641 42.33 -33.08 14.04
CA GLY A 641 43.63 -33.00 13.40
C GLY A 641 44.74 -33.44 14.34
N ILE A 642 45.87 -33.81 13.75
CA ILE A 642 47.11 -34.08 14.49
C ILE A 642 47.73 -32.75 14.90
N ALA A 643 48.14 -32.62 16.17
CA ALA A 643 48.70 -31.40 16.73
C ALA A 643 50.00 -30.98 16.02
N ASP A 644 50.22 -29.67 15.87
CA ASP A 644 51.41 -29.13 15.19
C ASP A 644 52.73 -29.59 15.84
N SER A 645 52.74 -29.78 17.17
CA SER A 645 53.87 -30.32 17.92
C SER A 645 54.27 -31.75 17.48
N GLU A 646 53.32 -32.55 16.99
CA GLU A 646 53.64 -33.87 16.44
C GLU A 646 54.32 -33.75 15.07
N PHE A 647 54.03 -32.71 14.27
CA PHE A 647 54.69 -32.45 12.98
C PHE A 647 56.12 -31.91 13.10
N GLU A 648 56.44 -31.29 14.23
CA GLU A 648 57.78 -30.76 14.54
C GLU A 648 58.77 -31.88 14.87
N ASN A 649 58.28 -32.98 15.47
CA ASN A 649 59.09 -34.08 15.97
C ASN A 649 59.40 -35.19 14.94
N VAL A 650 58.80 -35.15 13.74
CA VAL A 650 59.00 -36.16 12.68
C VAL A 650 59.57 -35.56 11.39
N LYS A 651 60.44 -36.32 10.71
CA LYS A 651 61.09 -35.93 9.44
C LYS A 651 60.91 -37.00 8.37
N GLY A 652 61.17 -36.63 7.11
CA GLY A 652 61.28 -37.60 6.01
C GLY A 652 59.98 -38.33 5.66
N ARG A 653 59.98 -39.67 5.79
CA ARG A 653 58.85 -40.54 5.44
C ARG A 653 57.72 -40.46 6.47
N ASP A 654 58.05 -40.45 7.76
CA ASP A 654 57.07 -40.44 8.84
C ASP A 654 56.26 -39.15 8.85
N LYS A 655 56.89 -38.00 8.52
CA LYS A 655 56.17 -36.73 8.32
C LYS A 655 55.14 -36.80 7.19
N ARG A 656 55.41 -37.57 6.12
CA ARG A 656 54.47 -37.78 5.02
C ARG A 656 53.33 -38.72 5.42
N GLU A 657 53.62 -39.75 6.20
CA GLU A 657 52.59 -40.64 6.76
C GLU A 657 51.71 -39.90 7.78
N LEU A 658 52.30 -39.11 8.68
CA LEU A 658 51.57 -38.25 9.62
C LEU A 658 50.68 -37.23 8.88
N ALA A 659 51.20 -36.60 7.81
CA ALA A 659 50.41 -35.70 6.97
C ALA A 659 49.23 -36.43 6.28
N ARG A 660 49.44 -37.68 5.84
CA ARG A 660 48.38 -38.51 5.25
C ARG A 660 47.32 -38.90 6.29
N VAL A 661 47.72 -39.30 7.49
CA VAL A 661 46.79 -39.64 8.59
C VAL A 661 46.01 -38.41 9.05
N ASN A 662 46.68 -37.26 9.22
CA ASN A 662 46.01 -35.98 9.50
C ASN A 662 44.99 -35.65 8.40
N SER A 663 45.38 -35.78 7.12
CA SER A 663 44.44 -35.56 6.01
C SER A 663 43.23 -36.51 6.02
N LEU A 664 43.40 -37.77 6.43
CA LEU A 664 42.32 -38.75 6.53
C LEU A 664 41.41 -38.47 7.73
N LEU A 665 41.98 -38.11 8.89
CA LEU A 665 41.25 -37.67 10.07
C LEU A 665 40.38 -36.47 9.72
N LYS A 666 40.98 -35.42 9.16
CA LYS A 666 40.23 -34.25 8.69
C LYS A 666 39.11 -34.65 7.76
N HIS A 667 39.35 -35.51 6.77
CA HIS A 667 38.30 -35.95 5.85
C HIS A 667 37.17 -36.75 6.53
N ALA A 668 37.48 -37.61 7.50
CA ALA A 668 36.52 -38.47 8.17
C ALA A 668 35.66 -37.73 9.22
N THR A 669 36.22 -36.68 9.85
CA THR A 669 35.57 -35.91 10.92
C THR A 669 34.97 -34.59 10.45
N THR A 670 35.30 -34.16 9.24
CA THR A 670 34.65 -33.00 8.62
C THR A 670 33.18 -33.31 8.32
N LEU A 671 32.28 -32.54 8.94
CA LEU A 671 30.86 -32.51 8.60
C LEU A 671 30.65 -32.29 7.09
N ASN A 672 29.72 -33.04 6.49
CA ASN A 672 29.38 -32.81 5.08
C ASN A 672 28.69 -31.45 4.88
N SER A 673 28.53 -31.00 3.62
CA SER A 673 28.00 -29.66 3.32
C SER A 673 26.65 -29.36 3.96
N HIS A 674 25.76 -30.36 3.98
CA HIS A 674 24.40 -30.24 4.51
C HIS A 674 24.37 -30.21 6.05
N GLU A 675 25.25 -30.98 6.68
CA GLU A 675 25.38 -31.01 8.14
C GLU A 675 25.90 -29.69 8.70
N ILE A 676 26.91 -29.09 8.07
CA ILE A 676 27.41 -27.76 8.49
C ILE A 676 26.29 -26.72 8.35
N GLU A 677 25.57 -26.71 7.24
CA GLU A 677 24.44 -25.80 7.01
C GLU A 677 23.38 -25.94 8.12
N LYS A 678 22.93 -27.17 8.40
CA LYS A 678 21.98 -27.44 9.49
C LYS A 678 22.51 -27.06 10.87
N LYS A 679 23.80 -27.26 11.11
CA LYS A 679 24.43 -26.90 12.39
C LYS A 679 24.42 -25.39 12.58
N ILE A 680 24.76 -24.62 11.55
CA ILE A 680 24.64 -23.15 11.55
C ILE A 680 23.21 -22.72 11.86
N ASP A 681 22.22 -23.29 11.18
CA ASP A 681 20.82 -22.89 11.37
C ASP A 681 20.32 -23.13 12.80
N ARG A 682 20.79 -24.20 13.45
CA ARG A 682 20.37 -24.63 14.78
C ARG A 682 21.13 -23.95 15.91
N GLU A 683 22.46 -23.90 15.82
CA GLU A 683 23.33 -23.54 16.95
C GLU A 683 23.85 -22.11 16.88
N VAL A 684 23.97 -21.52 15.67
CA VAL A 684 24.49 -20.15 15.53
C VAL A 684 23.38 -19.13 15.76
N LEU A 685 23.62 -18.23 16.70
CA LEU A 685 22.72 -17.13 17.03
C LEU A 685 22.79 -16.04 15.95
N LYS A 686 21.62 -15.61 15.47
CA LYS A 686 21.51 -14.52 14.49
C LYS A 686 21.92 -13.20 15.15
N GLN A 687 22.77 -12.43 14.47
CA GLN A 687 23.25 -11.14 14.93
C GLN A 687 22.28 -10.05 14.44
N TRP A 688 21.47 -9.49 15.33
CA TRP A 688 20.47 -8.48 14.97
C TRP A 688 20.06 -7.59 16.15
N LEU A 689 20.09 -8.13 17.37
CA LEU A 689 19.51 -7.47 18.55
C LEU A 689 20.22 -6.17 18.92
N VAL A 690 21.55 -6.13 18.88
CA VAL A 690 22.33 -4.92 19.17
C VAL A 690 21.92 -3.81 18.20
N GLU A 691 21.95 -4.10 16.90
CA GLU A 691 21.60 -3.14 15.85
C GLU A 691 20.14 -2.68 15.95
N PHE A 692 19.22 -3.59 16.27
CA PHE A 692 17.81 -3.25 16.51
C PHE A 692 17.65 -2.25 17.67
N LEU A 693 18.32 -2.49 18.80
CA LEU A 693 18.25 -1.59 19.96
C LEU A 693 18.94 -0.25 19.69
N ASP A 694 20.08 -0.26 19.00
CA ASP A 694 20.82 0.96 18.64
C ASP A 694 20.03 1.84 17.66
N ILE A 695 19.27 1.26 16.73
CA ILE A 695 18.35 2.01 15.86
C ILE A 695 17.19 2.61 16.68
N LEU A 696 16.59 1.83 17.60
CA LEU A 696 15.49 2.33 18.44
C LEU A 696 15.91 3.51 19.32
N THR A 697 17.07 3.41 19.96
CA THR A 697 17.65 4.46 20.82
C THR A 697 18.13 5.67 20.01
N GLY A 698 18.40 5.50 18.71
CA GLY A 698 18.94 6.51 17.82
C GLY A 698 20.47 6.59 17.84
N ALA A 699 21.14 5.65 18.49
CA ALA A 699 22.60 5.50 18.40
C ALA A 699 23.05 5.18 16.96
N ILE A 700 22.22 4.46 16.20
CA ILE A 700 22.37 4.30 14.74
C ILE A 700 21.29 5.13 14.06
N ALA A 701 21.69 6.24 13.42
CA ALA A 701 20.77 7.10 12.67
C ALA A 701 20.45 6.55 11.27
N HIS A 702 21.41 5.87 10.63
CA HIS A 702 21.28 5.32 9.26
C HIS A 702 20.77 3.88 9.25
N GLY A 703 19.71 3.60 10.00
CA GLY A 703 19.07 2.30 10.03
C GLY A 703 17.56 2.42 10.21
N ASP A 704 16.82 1.50 9.60
CA ASP A 704 15.35 1.46 9.59
C ASP A 704 14.83 0.12 10.12
N LEU A 705 13.64 0.16 10.72
CA LEU A 705 12.95 -1.01 11.26
C LEU A 705 11.57 -1.13 10.62
N HIS A 706 11.23 -2.33 10.16
CA HIS A 706 9.93 -2.61 9.57
C HIS A 706 9.44 -4.00 9.95
N ILE A 707 8.19 -4.13 10.39
CA ILE A 707 7.55 -5.42 10.66
C ILE A 707 6.48 -5.68 9.61
N GLN A 708 6.59 -6.81 8.91
CA GLN A 708 5.56 -7.28 7.99
C GLN A 708 5.60 -8.80 7.86
N TYR A 709 4.43 -9.43 7.74
CA TYR A 709 4.32 -10.90 7.57
C TYR A 709 5.06 -11.69 8.66
N GLU A 710 4.87 -11.31 9.93
CA GLU A 710 5.48 -11.97 11.10
C GLU A 710 7.02 -11.90 11.15
N ARG A 711 7.62 -11.00 10.39
CA ARG A 711 9.08 -10.80 10.35
C ARG A 711 9.42 -9.34 10.61
N LEU A 712 10.42 -9.12 11.45
CA LEU A 712 11.11 -7.85 11.59
C LEU A 712 12.24 -7.82 10.55
N THR A 713 12.30 -6.74 9.79
CA THR A 713 13.42 -6.41 8.92
C THR A 713 14.19 -5.26 9.56
N VAL A 714 15.45 -5.55 9.91
CA VAL A 714 16.43 -4.57 10.38
C VAL A 714 17.27 -4.17 9.17
N SER A 715 17.19 -2.90 8.76
CA SER A 715 17.94 -2.38 7.61
C SER A 715 19.01 -1.42 8.09
N LEU A 716 20.22 -1.55 7.55
CA LEU A 716 21.40 -0.79 7.98
C LEU A 716 22.21 -0.35 6.78
N LEU A 717 22.90 0.78 6.91
CA LEU A 717 23.95 1.19 5.98
C LEU A 717 25.04 0.09 5.85
N ASP A 718 25.38 -0.27 4.62
CA ASP A 718 26.51 -1.13 4.25
C ASP A 718 27.52 -0.33 3.42
N GLU A 719 28.63 0.02 4.06
CA GLU A 719 29.69 0.84 3.47
C GLU A 719 30.66 0.03 2.61
N ARG A 720 30.53 -1.30 2.52
CA ARG A 720 31.56 -2.15 1.88
C ARG A 720 31.83 -1.75 0.43
N LEU A 721 30.79 -1.53 -0.37
CA LEU A 721 30.95 -1.12 -1.77
C LEU A 721 31.42 0.34 -1.89
N ARG A 722 31.01 1.21 -0.96
CA ARG A 722 31.48 2.59 -0.85
C ARG A 722 32.99 2.62 -0.56
N ASP A 723 33.48 1.86 0.42
CA ASP A 723 34.91 1.75 0.73
C ASP A 723 35.70 1.24 -0.48
N ILE A 724 35.19 0.22 -1.19
CA ILE A 724 35.81 -0.25 -2.44
C ILE A 724 35.90 0.88 -3.49
N ALA A 725 34.85 1.67 -3.67
CA ALA A 725 34.85 2.82 -4.58
C ALA A 725 35.82 3.94 -4.13
N HIS A 726 35.99 4.15 -2.82
CA HIS A 726 36.95 5.13 -2.32
C HIS A 726 38.40 4.65 -2.38
N ARG A 727 38.66 3.34 -2.34
CA ARG A 727 40.03 2.81 -2.46
C ARG A 727 40.48 2.58 -3.88
N SER A 728 39.57 2.64 -4.84
CA SER A 728 39.91 2.59 -6.27
C SER A 728 40.66 3.85 -6.73
N VAL A 729 41.37 3.73 -7.84
CA VAL A 729 42.06 4.88 -8.46
C VAL A 729 41.04 5.93 -8.93
N ALA A 730 40.00 5.46 -9.61
CA ALA A 730 38.87 6.24 -10.09
C ALA A 730 37.67 5.32 -10.37
N ASN A 731 36.50 5.91 -10.54
CA ASN A 731 35.22 5.25 -10.75
C ASN A 731 34.47 5.92 -11.89
N LEU A 732 34.07 5.11 -12.86
CA LEU A 732 33.18 5.49 -13.95
C LEU A 732 31.80 4.88 -13.71
N TYR A 733 30.78 5.69 -13.56
CA TYR A 733 29.39 5.26 -13.35
C TYR A 733 28.61 5.44 -14.65
N LEU A 734 27.92 4.39 -15.09
CA LEU A 734 27.16 4.36 -16.33
C LEU A 734 25.66 4.27 -16.00
N ASP A 735 25.00 5.41 -15.83
CA ASP A 735 23.56 5.46 -15.55
C ASP A 735 22.97 6.79 -16.02
N ALA A 736 22.00 6.70 -16.93
CA ALA A 736 21.32 7.87 -17.50
C ALA A 736 20.20 8.42 -16.60
N THR A 737 19.78 7.62 -15.62
CA THR A 737 18.50 7.77 -14.92
C THR A 737 18.62 7.98 -13.43
N ILE A 738 19.80 7.75 -12.86
CA ILE A 738 20.06 8.07 -11.45
C ILE A 738 20.12 9.58 -11.25
N ASP A 739 19.54 10.05 -10.15
CA ASP A 739 19.74 11.42 -9.70
C ASP A 739 21.14 11.57 -9.11
N VAL A 740 21.85 12.65 -9.48
CA VAL A 740 23.25 12.84 -9.07
C VAL A 740 23.35 13.03 -7.57
N THR A 741 22.41 13.72 -6.94
CA THR A 741 22.41 13.92 -5.49
C THR A 741 22.19 12.59 -4.78
N ASP A 742 21.33 11.72 -5.30
CA ASP A 742 21.17 10.36 -4.76
C ASP A 742 22.47 9.55 -4.88
N LEU A 743 23.24 9.68 -5.96
CA LEU A 743 24.55 9.03 -6.10
C LEU A 743 25.62 9.61 -5.17
N GLU A 744 25.67 10.94 -5.03
CA GLU A 744 26.59 11.63 -4.11
C GLU A 744 26.33 11.20 -2.66
N MET A 745 25.07 11.08 -2.25
CA MET A 745 24.71 10.55 -0.92
C MET A 745 25.13 9.09 -0.73
N ARG A 746 25.00 8.25 -1.76
CA ARG A 746 25.46 6.85 -1.70
C ARG A 746 26.97 6.74 -1.54
N LEU A 747 27.71 7.62 -2.19
CA LEU A 747 29.17 7.65 -2.17
C LEU A 747 29.74 8.46 -1.01
N ASP A 748 28.97 9.35 -0.40
CA ASP A 748 29.50 10.38 0.51
C ASP A 748 30.66 11.19 -0.13
N ALA A 749 30.51 11.51 -1.42
CA ALA A 749 31.52 12.22 -2.20
C ALA A 749 30.89 12.92 -3.42
N PRO A 750 31.48 14.04 -3.89
CA PRO A 750 30.99 14.75 -5.07
C PRO A 750 31.18 13.92 -6.35
N VAL A 751 30.26 14.07 -7.30
CA VAL A 751 30.29 13.33 -8.57
C VAL A 751 30.37 14.28 -9.76
N HIS A 752 31.39 14.09 -10.60
CA HIS A 752 31.52 14.83 -11.85
C HIS A 752 30.56 14.26 -12.91
N ARG A 753 29.60 15.07 -13.36
CA ARG A 753 28.57 14.63 -14.31
C ARG A 753 28.92 15.03 -15.74
N ILE A 754 29.02 14.04 -16.62
CA ILE A 754 29.19 14.23 -18.06
C ILE A 754 27.98 13.69 -18.82
N LYS A 755 27.72 14.24 -20.02
CA LYS A 755 26.63 13.79 -20.89
C LYS A 755 26.98 14.00 -22.35
N GLN A 756 26.68 13.04 -23.21
CA GLN A 756 26.75 13.23 -24.65
C GLN A 756 25.68 14.22 -25.11
N ALA A 757 26.09 15.18 -25.94
CA ALA A 757 25.21 16.14 -26.59
C ALA A 757 24.30 15.46 -27.63
N GLY A 758 23.14 16.06 -27.85
CA GLY A 758 22.13 15.59 -28.81
C GLY A 758 21.00 14.78 -28.17
N GLU A 759 19.81 14.87 -28.78
CA GLU A 759 18.66 14.07 -28.40
C GLU A 759 18.70 12.72 -29.12
N LEU A 760 18.49 11.65 -28.36
CA LEU A 760 18.35 10.32 -28.91
C LEU A 760 16.97 10.15 -29.54
N VAL A 761 16.93 9.59 -30.74
CA VAL A 761 15.67 9.19 -31.35
C VAL A 761 15.06 8.07 -30.53
N ILE A 762 13.82 8.27 -30.10
CA ILE A 762 12.99 7.29 -29.41
C ILE A 762 11.71 7.06 -30.23
N PRO A 763 11.12 5.85 -30.17
CA PRO A 763 9.82 5.61 -30.78
C PRO A 763 8.75 6.50 -30.16
N PRO A 764 7.68 6.84 -30.90
CA PRO A 764 6.50 7.48 -30.34
C PRO A 764 5.95 6.64 -29.19
N ILE A 765 5.67 7.31 -28.07
CA ILE A 765 5.12 6.72 -26.85
C ILE A 765 3.64 7.06 -26.77
N PHE A 766 2.80 6.04 -26.74
CA PHE A 766 1.37 6.16 -26.48
C PHE A 766 1.07 5.72 -25.05
N GLN A 767 0.71 6.67 -24.19
CA GLN A 767 0.33 6.40 -22.81
C GLN A 767 -1.18 6.18 -22.70
N VAL A 768 -1.58 5.01 -22.21
CA VAL A 768 -2.98 4.70 -21.92
C VAL A 768 -3.33 5.13 -20.50
N HIS A 769 -4.21 6.13 -20.39
CA HIS A 769 -4.41 6.90 -19.15
C HIS A 769 -5.73 6.64 -18.40
N ASN A 770 -6.52 5.64 -18.82
CA ASN A 770 -7.81 5.29 -18.23
C ASN A 770 -7.81 3.88 -17.58
N LEU A 771 -6.64 3.34 -17.24
CA LEU A 771 -6.47 1.99 -16.66
C LEU A 771 -5.99 2.01 -15.20
N GLY A 772 -5.61 3.17 -14.66
CA GLY A 772 -4.94 3.31 -13.37
C GLY A 772 -3.45 2.93 -13.45
N ARG A 773 -2.78 2.90 -12.30
CA ARG A 773 -1.35 2.53 -12.20
C ARG A 773 -1.04 1.05 -12.51
N LEU A 774 -2.05 0.18 -12.65
CA LEU A 774 -1.90 -1.25 -12.95
C LEU A 774 -0.78 -1.98 -12.15
N GLY A 775 -0.73 -1.79 -10.83
CA GLY A 775 0.23 -2.47 -9.94
C GLY A 775 -0.02 -3.99 -9.78
N LEU A 776 0.61 -4.61 -8.76
CA LEU A 776 0.50 -6.06 -8.48
C LEU A 776 -0.91 -6.56 -8.09
N GLN A 777 -1.79 -5.65 -7.70
CA GLN A 777 -3.19 -5.92 -7.37
C GLN A 777 -4.09 -5.31 -8.43
N ARG A 778 -4.60 -6.16 -9.33
CA ARG A 778 -5.49 -5.79 -10.42
C ARG A 778 -6.84 -6.49 -10.22
N ARG A 779 -7.93 -5.76 -10.46
CA ARG A 779 -9.28 -6.35 -10.53
C ARG A 779 -9.44 -7.05 -11.88
N GLU A 780 -10.28 -8.08 -11.95
CA GLU A 780 -10.54 -8.86 -13.17
C GLU A 780 -10.88 -7.97 -14.38
N GLU A 781 -11.73 -6.95 -14.20
CA GLU A 781 -12.09 -6.01 -15.28
C GLU A 781 -10.86 -5.32 -15.90
N LYS A 782 -9.88 -4.93 -15.06
CA LYS A 782 -8.65 -4.28 -15.56
C LYS A 782 -7.75 -5.28 -16.27
N MET A 783 -7.69 -6.52 -15.79
CA MET A 783 -6.93 -7.59 -16.45
C MET A 783 -7.51 -7.90 -17.82
N ALA A 784 -8.84 -8.04 -17.94
CA ALA A 784 -9.50 -8.28 -19.20
C ALA A 784 -9.23 -7.18 -20.24
N LYS A 785 -9.24 -5.90 -19.83
CA LYS A 785 -8.90 -4.78 -20.73
C LYS A 785 -7.45 -4.81 -21.20
N VAL A 786 -6.50 -5.10 -20.30
CA VAL A 786 -5.08 -5.24 -20.64
C VAL A 786 -4.88 -6.41 -21.61
N GLU A 787 -5.52 -7.55 -21.36
CA GLU A 787 -5.45 -8.72 -22.23
C GLU A 787 -6.05 -8.43 -23.62
N ALA A 788 -7.17 -7.71 -23.69
CA ALA A 788 -7.79 -7.30 -24.95
C ALA A 788 -6.86 -6.39 -25.77
N ILE A 789 -6.21 -5.40 -25.13
CA ILE A 789 -5.22 -4.53 -25.78
C ILE A 789 -4.04 -5.36 -26.31
N ILE A 790 -3.46 -6.22 -25.47
CA ILE A 790 -2.31 -7.05 -25.87
C ILE A 790 -2.70 -7.97 -27.03
N ALA A 791 -3.84 -8.66 -26.94
CA ALA A 791 -4.31 -9.56 -28.00
C ALA A 791 -4.53 -8.82 -29.32
N HIS A 792 -5.12 -7.62 -29.26
CA HIS A 792 -5.31 -6.78 -30.44
C HIS A 792 -3.99 -6.38 -31.09
N LEU A 793 -3.03 -5.89 -30.29
CA LEU A 793 -1.71 -5.47 -30.79
C LEU A 793 -0.88 -6.65 -31.33
N VAL A 794 -0.93 -7.81 -30.68
CA VAL A 794 -0.29 -9.04 -31.16
C VAL A 794 -0.89 -9.52 -32.49
N ASN A 795 -2.20 -9.36 -32.67
CA ASN A 795 -2.86 -9.71 -33.94
C ASN A 795 -2.46 -8.75 -35.08
N LEU A 796 -2.25 -7.46 -34.79
CA LEU A 796 -1.77 -6.48 -35.76
C LEU A 796 -0.28 -6.66 -36.09
N ASP A 797 0.51 -6.97 -35.07
CA ASP A 797 1.95 -7.15 -35.16
C ASP A 797 2.38 -8.39 -34.34
N PRO A 798 2.60 -9.54 -35.00
CA PRO A 798 3.06 -10.76 -34.34
C PRO A 798 4.44 -10.62 -33.66
N THR A 799 5.21 -9.58 -33.97
CA THR A 799 6.49 -9.30 -33.30
C THR A 799 6.33 -8.56 -31.97
N THR A 800 5.09 -8.22 -31.59
CA THR A 800 4.78 -7.52 -30.34
C THR A 800 5.41 -8.22 -29.15
N ARG A 801 6.10 -7.45 -28.32
CA ARG A 801 6.63 -7.93 -27.03
C ARG A 801 6.03 -7.15 -25.87
N VAL A 802 5.83 -7.85 -24.76
CA VAL A 802 5.20 -7.30 -23.55
C VAL A 802 6.16 -7.36 -22.38
N ILE A 803 6.18 -6.30 -21.57
CA ILE A 803 6.72 -6.32 -20.20
C ILE A 803 5.59 -6.09 -19.20
N ASP A 804 5.48 -6.99 -18.23
CA ASP A 804 4.52 -6.89 -17.12
C ASP A 804 5.17 -7.38 -15.81
N PHE A 805 4.48 -7.28 -14.67
CA PHE A 805 4.91 -7.94 -13.44
C PHE A 805 4.89 -9.45 -13.62
N LYS A 806 5.90 -10.12 -13.06
CA LYS A 806 6.06 -11.59 -13.09
C LYS A 806 4.79 -12.39 -12.72
N LYS A 807 3.90 -11.83 -11.91
CA LYS A 807 2.62 -12.43 -11.52
C LYS A 807 1.64 -12.58 -12.70
N PHE A 808 1.69 -11.67 -13.68
CA PHE A 808 0.76 -11.59 -14.80
C PHE A 808 1.39 -11.97 -16.15
N ALA A 809 2.71 -11.90 -16.23
CA ALA A 809 3.45 -12.15 -17.45
C ALA A 809 3.41 -13.64 -17.88
N LYS A 810 3.23 -13.87 -19.19
CA LYS A 810 3.23 -15.20 -19.81
C LYS A 810 4.66 -15.68 -20.10
N SER A 811 4.81 -16.91 -20.57
CA SER A 811 6.12 -17.54 -20.79
C SER A 811 7.03 -16.82 -21.79
N GLN A 812 6.47 -16.03 -22.70
CA GLN A 812 7.19 -15.28 -23.73
C GLN A 812 7.35 -13.78 -23.42
N ASP A 813 6.79 -13.33 -22.29
CA ASP A 813 6.80 -11.93 -21.87
C ASP A 813 8.04 -11.63 -21.02
N GLY A 814 8.47 -10.37 -21.04
CA GLY A 814 9.47 -9.83 -20.13
C GLY A 814 8.87 -9.44 -18.79
N PHE A 815 9.71 -9.36 -17.76
CA PHE A 815 9.30 -8.98 -16.41
C PHE A 815 9.91 -7.65 -15.98
N TRP A 816 9.11 -6.81 -15.32
CA TRP A 816 9.64 -5.65 -14.58
C TRP A 816 10.79 -6.03 -13.67
N PHE A 817 11.78 -5.15 -13.55
CA PHE A 817 13.02 -5.28 -12.77
C PHE A 817 14.00 -6.36 -13.22
N ARG A 818 13.59 -7.28 -14.11
CA ARG A 818 14.49 -8.28 -14.71
C ARG A 818 14.84 -7.94 -16.15
N ASP A 819 13.83 -7.73 -16.99
CA ASP A 819 14.01 -7.54 -18.43
C ASP A 819 13.75 -6.08 -18.85
N SER A 820 13.18 -5.26 -17.95
CA SER A 820 13.03 -3.81 -18.16
C SER A 820 14.36 -3.03 -18.08
N ARG A 821 15.45 -3.70 -17.71
CA ARG A 821 16.82 -3.16 -17.57
C ARG A 821 17.83 -4.18 -18.11
N GLY A 822 19.05 -3.74 -18.45
CA GLY A 822 20.18 -4.63 -18.79
C GLY A 822 20.03 -5.62 -19.97
N SER A 823 18.90 -5.63 -20.69
CA SER A 823 18.63 -6.59 -21.78
C SER A 823 18.45 -5.90 -23.14
N ASN A 824 18.85 -6.62 -24.21
CA ASN A 824 18.59 -6.28 -25.61
C ASN A 824 17.57 -7.25 -26.25
N ASP A 825 16.90 -8.09 -25.46
CA ASP A 825 15.99 -9.15 -25.94
C ASP A 825 14.76 -8.60 -26.71
N PHE A 826 14.50 -7.28 -26.61
CA PHE A 826 13.36 -6.59 -27.23
C PHE A 826 13.72 -5.71 -28.44
N LYS A 827 15.00 -5.69 -28.86
CA LYS A 827 15.46 -4.78 -29.93
C LYS A 827 14.69 -4.97 -31.24
N ASP A 828 14.32 -6.20 -31.57
CA ASP A 828 13.70 -6.59 -32.83
C ASP A 828 12.16 -6.47 -32.81
N ALA A 829 11.57 -6.12 -31.66
CA ALA A 829 10.12 -5.95 -31.54
C ALA A 829 9.68 -4.61 -32.13
N LYS A 830 8.77 -4.62 -33.11
CA LYS A 830 8.24 -3.38 -33.69
C LYS A 830 7.25 -2.69 -32.74
N THR A 831 6.34 -3.46 -32.15
CA THR A 831 5.43 -2.98 -31.11
C THR A 831 5.92 -3.41 -29.72
N PHE A 832 6.09 -2.46 -28.81
CA PHE A 832 6.52 -2.74 -27.44
C PHE A 832 5.49 -2.28 -26.41
N VAL A 833 4.91 -3.22 -25.68
CA VAL A 833 3.85 -2.96 -24.70
C VAL A 833 4.41 -3.08 -23.28
N ILE A 834 4.23 -2.02 -22.50
CA ILE A 834 4.76 -1.93 -21.13
C ILE A 834 3.58 -1.72 -20.18
N VAL A 835 3.36 -2.65 -19.26
CA VAL A 835 2.15 -2.71 -18.44
C VAL A 835 2.42 -2.37 -16.99
N GLY A 836 1.80 -1.29 -16.50
CA GLY A 836 1.80 -0.89 -15.10
C GLY A 836 2.98 -0.03 -14.64
N THR A 837 2.81 0.58 -13.47
CA THR A 837 3.82 1.42 -12.82
C THR A 837 4.78 0.56 -12.00
N PRO A 838 6.09 0.53 -12.33
CA PRO A 838 7.07 -0.31 -11.64
C PRO A 838 7.48 0.27 -10.28
N CYS A 839 6.55 0.26 -9.32
CA CYS A 839 6.85 0.63 -7.93
C CYS A 839 7.48 -0.56 -7.21
N ALA A 840 8.74 -0.41 -6.80
CA ALA A 840 9.39 -1.35 -5.89
C ALA A 840 8.67 -1.37 -4.51
N ASN A 841 9.04 -2.30 -3.65
CA ASN A 841 8.46 -2.38 -2.30
C ASN A 841 8.73 -1.06 -1.55
N ILE A 842 7.67 -0.37 -1.12
CA ILE A 842 7.75 0.94 -0.45
C ILE A 842 8.56 0.85 0.84
N ALA A 843 8.46 -0.26 1.59
CA ALA A 843 9.28 -0.45 2.80
C ALA A 843 10.77 -0.57 2.46
N MET A 844 11.11 -1.18 1.32
CA MET A 844 12.50 -1.26 0.85
C MET A 844 13.01 0.11 0.39
N LEU A 845 12.19 0.89 -0.32
CA LEU A 845 12.53 2.27 -0.70
C LEU A 845 12.68 3.18 0.53
N ARG A 846 11.84 2.99 1.55
CA ARG A 846 11.97 3.69 2.84
C ARG A 846 13.30 3.38 3.50
N ALA A 847 13.63 2.10 3.60
CA ALA A 847 14.88 1.68 4.21
C ALA A 847 16.10 2.21 3.45
N ASP A 848 16.09 2.21 2.10
CA ASP A 848 17.15 2.80 1.28
C ASP A 848 17.27 4.33 1.53
N TYR A 849 16.13 5.03 1.57
CA TYR A 849 16.08 6.45 1.88
C TYR A 849 16.65 6.78 3.27
N VAL A 850 16.28 6.00 4.30
CA VAL A 850 16.79 6.16 5.67
C VAL A 850 18.28 5.82 5.74
N ALA A 851 18.74 4.75 5.08
CA ALA A 851 20.16 4.39 5.05
C ALA A 851 21.00 5.53 4.44
N MET A 852 20.50 6.20 3.40
CA MET A 852 21.19 7.34 2.79
C MET A 852 21.12 8.63 3.61
N THR A 853 19.95 8.95 4.17
CA THR A 853 19.69 10.29 4.77
C THR A 853 19.75 10.33 6.29
N GLY A 854 19.58 9.18 6.96
CA GLY A 854 19.34 9.08 8.39
C GLY A 854 17.95 9.57 8.84
N LEU A 855 17.07 9.95 7.90
CA LEU A 855 15.77 10.55 8.19
C LEU A 855 14.64 9.53 7.98
N HIS A 856 13.86 9.29 9.03
CA HIS A 856 12.68 8.45 8.98
C HIS A 856 11.48 9.26 8.45
N PRO A 857 10.91 8.90 7.28
CA PRO A 857 9.85 9.69 6.67
C PRO A 857 8.52 9.47 7.40
N VAL A 858 7.78 10.56 7.60
CA VAL A 858 6.43 10.55 8.18
C VAL A 858 5.35 10.38 7.11
N ASP A 859 4.10 10.20 7.54
CA ASP A 859 2.97 10.07 6.62
C ASP A 859 2.87 11.26 5.65
N LYS A 860 2.91 10.95 4.35
CA LYS A 860 2.89 11.92 3.24
C LYS A 860 4.09 12.87 3.19
N ASP A 861 5.25 12.43 3.67
CA ASP A 861 6.52 13.15 3.51
C ASP A 861 6.78 13.48 2.02
N PRO A 862 6.89 14.77 1.64
CA PRO A 862 7.11 15.18 0.26
C PRO A 862 8.46 14.74 -0.32
N ALA A 863 9.52 14.72 0.50
CA ALA A 863 10.87 14.35 0.06
C ALA A 863 10.94 12.86 -0.23
N PHE A 864 10.33 12.03 0.62
CA PHE A 864 10.22 10.59 0.39
C PHE A 864 9.30 10.26 -0.80
N ALA A 865 8.18 10.97 -0.96
CA ALA A 865 7.32 10.82 -2.13
C ALA A 865 8.06 11.17 -3.43
N ALA A 866 8.86 12.25 -3.43
CA ALA A 866 9.69 12.63 -4.56
C ALA A 866 10.77 11.57 -4.85
N PHE A 867 11.39 11.00 -3.81
CA PHE A 867 12.35 9.89 -3.94
C PHE A 867 11.72 8.66 -4.61
N ILE A 868 10.52 8.23 -4.17
CA ILE A 868 9.78 7.12 -4.81
C ILE A 868 9.48 7.44 -6.27
N ASP A 869 8.95 8.63 -6.56
CA ASP A 869 8.57 9.03 -7.92
C ASP A 869 9.81 9.06 -8.85
N ARG A 870 10.97 9.53 -8.38
CA ARG A 870 12.24 9.47 -9.13
C ARG A 870 12.65 8.03 -9.45
N HIS A 871 12.57 7.12 -8.49
CA HIS A 871 12.90 5.70 -8.70
C HIS A 871 11.97 5.02 -9.72
N ILE A 872 10.67 5.32 -9.67
CA ILE A 872 9.71 4.81 -10.65
C ILE A 872 10.03 5.37 -12.04
N LEU A 873 10.22 6.69 -12.16
CA LEU A 873 10.50 7.35 -13.44
C LEU A 873 11.81 6.84 -14.05
N ALA A 874 12.87 6.68 -13.25
CA ALA A 874 14.14 6.10 -13.68
C ALA A 874 13.95 4.69 -14.27
N THR A 875 13.15 3.85 -13.63
CA THR A 875 12.86 2.49 -14.10
C THR A 875 12.04 2.48 -15.39
N VAL A 876 11.08 3.39 -15.53
CA VAL A 876 10.30 3.56 -16.76
C VAL A 876 11.19 4.05 -17.92
N MET A 877 12.04 5.05 -17.69
CA MET A 877 12.97 5.56 -18.70
C MET A 877 13.98 4.52 -19.15
N GLN A 878 14.54 3.71 -18.24
CA GLN A 878 15.40 2.59 -18.59
C GLN A 878 14.70 1.58 -19.51
N CYS A 879 13.41 1.35 -19.28
CA CYS A 879 12.59 0.45 -20.08
C CYS A 879 12.29 1.03 -21.47
N PHE A 880 11.95 2.32 -21.59
CA PHE A 880 11.78 2.98 -22.88
C PHE A 880 13.08 3.00 -23.69
N GLY A 881 14.22 3.20 -23.00
CA GLY A 881 15.56 3.14 -23.56
C GLY A 881 15.94 1.81 -24.23
N ARG A 882 15.13 0.74 -24.07
CA ARG A 882 15.33 -0.52 -24.79
C ARG A 882 15.09 -0.39 -26.30
N LYS A 883 14.32 0.62 -26.72
CA LYS A 883 13.99 0.91 -28.13
C LYS A 883 14.59 2.23 -28.65
N ALA A 884 15.56 2.81 -27.94
CA ALA A 884 16.17 4.09 -28.30
C ALA A 884 17.49 3.93 -29.09
N GLY A 885 17.86 4.96 -29.85
CA GLY A 885 19.16 5.05 -30.54
C GLY A 885 19.32 4.04 -31.65
N ASP A 886 20.47 3.34 -31.70
CA ASP A 886 20.74 2.34 -32.73
C ASP A 886 19.81 1.11 -32.70
N ARG A 887 18.93 1.04 -31.68
CA ARG A 887 17.90 0.01 -31.53
C ARG A 887 16.53 0.48 -32.02
N PHE A 888 16.40 1.76 -32.39
CA PHE A 888 15.21 2.33 -32.96
C PHE A 888 15.16 2.01 -34.46
N ASN A 889 14.09 1.39 -34.91
CA ASN A 889 13.76 1.23 -36.32
C ASN A 889 12.55 2.10 -36.68
N GLN A 890 12.53 2.61 -37.91
CA GLN A 890 11.40 3.41 -38.38
C GLN A 890 10.10 2.58 -38.33
N GLY A 891 9.09 3.12 -37.65
CA GLY A 891 7.80 2.45 -37.45
C GLY A 891 7.68 1.65 -36.16
N ASP A 892 8.71 1.65 -35.31
CA ASP A 892 8.60 1.16 -33.94
C ASP A 892 7.65 2.03 -33.11
N VAL A 893 6.94 1.43 -32.16
CA VAL A 893 6.00 2.14 -31.27
C VAL A 893 6.03 1.57 -29.85
N ILE A 894 5.84 2.43 -28.85
CA ILE A 894 5.73 2.03 -27.44
C ILE A 894 4.33 2.33 -26.93
N TYR A 895 3.67 1.32 -26.35
CA TYR A 895 2.41 1.48 -25.60
C TYR A 895 2.68 1.34 -24.11
N PHE A 896 2.51 2.42 -23.35
CA PHE A 896 2.65 2.41 -21.90
C PHE A 896 1.27 2.37 -21.24
N LEU A 897 0.89 1.23 -20.68
CA LEU A 897 -0.39 1.02 -20.02
C LEU A 897 -0.27 1.40 -18.54
N SER A 898 -0.38 2.68 -18.22
CA SER A 898 -0.43 3.18 -16.85
C SER A 898 -0.79 4.67 -16.80
N ASP A 899 -1.56 5.07 -15.77
CA ASP A 899 -1.85 6.47 -15.47
C ASP A 899 -0.71 7.19 -14.74
N PHE A 900 0.50 6.60 -14.67
CA PHE A 900 1.65 7.24 -14.04
C PHE A 900 2.11 8.45 -14.86
N ASP A 901 2.24 9.59 -14.20
CA ASP A 901 2.69 10.83 -14.85
C ASP A 901 4.19 10.73 -15.21
N LEU A 902 4.45 10.75 -16.53
CA LEU A 902 5.76 10.60 -17.16
C LEU A 902 6.62 11.87 -17.11
N GLY A 903 6.15 12.95 -16.48
CA GLY A 903 6.88 14.21 -16.39
C GLY A 903 7.15 14.81 -17.78
N ASP A 904 8.41 15.17 -18.04
CA ASP A 904 8.82 15.86 -19.27
C ASP A 904 9.07 14.92 -20.47
N ILE A 905 8.82 13.62 -20.34
CA ILE A 905 8.99 12.67 -21.44
C ILE A 905 7.93 12.94 -22.51
N SER A 906 8.32 13.09 -23.77
CA SER A 906 7.37 13.28 -24.88
C SER A 906 6.49 12.04 -25.09
N HIS A 907 5.17 12.18 -24.99
CA HIS A 907 4.21 11.10 -25.16
C HIS A 907 2.84 11.62 -25.63
N THR A 908 2.06 10.74 -26.26
CA THR A 908 0.67 10.98 -26.65
C THR A 908 -0.27 10.24 -25.71
N LEU A 909 -1.24 10.94 -25.13
CA LEU A 909 -2.26 10.33 -24.28
C LEU A 909 -3.38 9.73 -25.15
N ILE A 910 -3.69 8.46 -24.90
CA ILE A 910 -4.78 7.74 -25.55
C ILE A 910 -5.61 6.97 -24.51
N LYS A 911 -6.84 6.60 -24.86
CA LYS A 911 -7.68 5.73 -24.03
C LYS A 911 -7.55 4.27 -24.47
N SER A 912 -7.84 3.35 -23.57
CA SER A 912 -7.87 1.91 -23.87
C SER A 912 -8.80 1.58 -25.05
N GLY A 913 -9.95 2.26 -25.11
CA GLY A 913 -10.93 2.11 -26.18
C GLY A 913 -10.48 2.63 -27.55
N ASP A 914 -9.50 3.54 -27.59
CA ASP A 914 -8.95 4.06 -28.85
C ASP A 914 -8.05 3.02 -29.54
N ILE A 915 -7.52 2.04 -28.78
CA ILE A 915 -6.74 0.92 -29.31
C ILE A 915 -7.67 -0.20 -29.79
N THR A 916 -8.61 -0.63 -28.94
CA THR A 916 -9.55 -1.70 -29.29
C THR A 916 -10.91 -1.50 -28.60
N PRO A 917 -12.03 -1.69 -29.31
CA PRO A 917 -13.37 -1.65 -28.71
C PRO A 917 -13.56 -2.61 -27.53
N ASP A 918 -12.87 -3.76 -27.56
CA ASP A 918 -12.94 -4.77 -26.49
C ASP A 918 -12.34 -4.29 -25.15
N ALA A 919 -11.55 -3.22 -25.19
CA ALA A 919 -10.97 -2.59 -24.01
C ALA A 919 -11.73 -1.34 -23.55
N MET A 920 -12.89 -1.02 -24.16
CA MET A 920 -13.77 0.05 -23.72
C MET A 920 -14.43 -0.29 -22.38
N SER A 921 -14.58 0.72 -21.53
CA SER A 921 -15.45 0.66 -20.37
C SER A 921 -16.92 0.55 -20.80
N ASN A 922 -17.79 0.05 -19.91
CA ASN A 922 -19.24 0.05 -20.15
C ASN A 922 -19.80 1.44 -20.48
N LEU A 923 -19.16 2.49 -19.95
CA LEU A 923 -19.53 3.86 -20.24
C LEU A 923 -19.12 4.27 -21.66
N GLU A 924 -17.90 3.94 -22.07
CA GLU A 924 -17.41 4.20 -23.43
C GLU A 924 -18.20 3.40 -24.47
N LEU A 925 -18.56 2.14 -24.20
CA LEU A 925 -19.45 1.35 -25.07
C LEU A 925 -20.84 1.98 -25.18
N LEU A 926 -21.39 2.51 -24.09
CA LEU A 926 -22.67 3.22 -24.12
C LEU A 926 -22.56 4.50 -24.94
N GLN A 927 -21.52 5.30 -24.73
CA GLN A 927 -21.25 6.51 -25.53
C GLN A 927 -21.11 6.17 -27.00
N LEU A 928 -20.33 5.14 -27.35
CA LEU A 928 -20.12 4.70 -28.72
C LEU A 928 -21.45 4.30 -29.37
N LYS A 929 -22.28 3.50 -28.68
CA LYS A 929 -23.61 3.10 -29.16
C LYS A 929 -24.54 4.29 -29.33
N VAL A 930 -24.55 5.23 -28.39
CA VAL A 930 -25.36 6.45 -28.48
C VAL A 930 -24.90 7.31 -29.66
N SER A 931 -23.59 7.50 -29.85
CA SER A 931 -23.05 8.24 -31.00
C SER A 931 -23.33 7.54 -32.33
N GLN A 932 -23.24 6.21 -32.39
CA GLN A 932 -23.60 5.43 -33.57
C GLN A 932 -25.09 5.58 -33.91
N VAL A 933 -25.97 5.54 -32.90
CA VAL A 933 -27.41 5.78 -33.08
C VAL A 933 -27.66 7.22 -33.57
N ILE A 934 -27.04 8.23 -32.96
CA ILE A 934 -27.16 9.62 -33.40
C ILE A 934 -26.69 9.78 -34.85
N ASN A 935 -25.54 9.22 -35.20
CA ASN A 935 -24.99 9.28 -36.56
C ASN A 935 -25.91 8.56 -37.57
N SER A 936 -26.51 7.42 -37.18
CA SER A 936 -27.47 6.71 -38.03
C SER A 936 -28.79 7.48 -38.21
N VAL A 937 -29.18 8.30 -37.24
CA VAL A 937 -30.37 9.17 -37.30
C VAL A 937 -30.09 10.48 -38.04
N THR A 938 -28.85 10.92 -38.14
CA THR A 938 -28.47 12.06 -38.99
C THR A 938 -28.27 11.68 -40.46
N ASP A 939 -27.91 10.43 -40.76
CA ASP A 939 -27.76 9.93 -42.14
C ASP A 939 -29.07 9.37 -42.72
N GLY A 940 -29.97 8.87 -41.87
CA GLY A 940 -31.35 8.53 -42.23
C GLY A 940 -32.29 9.60 -41.70
N GLY A 941 -32.71 10.54 -42.55
CA GLY A 941 -33.62 11.62 -42.18
C GLY A 941 -34.80 11.14 -41.33
N PHE A 942 -35.16 11.94 -40.32
CA PHE A 942 -36.23 11.65 -39.36
C PHE A 942 -37.53 11.23 -40.05
N ASP A 943 -37.84 9.94 -39.98
CA ASP A 943 -39.19 9.38 -40.05
C ASP A 943 -39.53 8.70 -38.72
#